data_AF-A0A936XT47-F1
#
_entry.id   AF-A0A936XT47-F1
#
_cell.length_a   1.000
_cell.length_b   1.000
_cell.length_c   1.000
_cell.angle_alpha   90.00
_cell.angle_beta   90.00
_cell.angle_gamma   90.00
#
_symmetry.space_group_name_H-M   'P 1'
#
loop_
_entity.id
_entity.type
_entity.pdbx_description
1 polymer ?
#
loop_
_entity_poly.entity_id
_entity_poly.type
_entity_poly.pdbx_seq_one_letter_code
_entity_poly.pdbx_strand_id
1 'polypeptide(L)'
;MAPFAVFLQTMNDPKRYLITAALPYANGPVHIGHLAGCYLPADIYVRYLRAQKRDVKFIGGSDEHGVPITIRAMKEGITPQQVVDRYHAIIKESMAQMGISFDIYSRTSNKVHHDTASAFFKKMYDDGLFEEKETEQYYDEKTSTFLADRYITGTCPVCGNPNAYGDQCEKCGSSLSPEQLINPRSALSDAVPVKKKTTHWYFPLQNYEPWLKEWILEEHKEWKNNVYGQCKSWLDSGLQSRAMTRDSNWGIKVPLPDAEGKVLYVWFDAPIGYISATKELTDQWADYWCKEDTKLVHFIGKDNIVFHCIIFPSMLKAHGGFVLPDNVPANEFLNIEGEKVSTSRNWAVWVHEYIKDFTGCEDVLRYVLCANAPETKDNDFTWKDFQDRNNSELVSIFGNFMNRTWVLMHKLCGGKVPKLHEDILDEKDKALIEAISNSKIKIENYLEDFKFRDALFEVIDLSRTGNKYMQDKEPWIVAKQLASPNPSEGGASDSESSSGPYDYQTADTVAYGLLKKFVEEHRSNPTEAENILWQVVRGKKLDSFKFRRQHIVGTYIADFVCLSQKLIVEVDGLIHNIPEHKLSDAERTAELKRFGFEVIRFTNDEVINNTDFVLNSILSKLTEKKQKLSWSENPPLEGREAAQKKIDNCLHLCLQLTANLTILINPFLPNTAKKMLGMMKVVDKMLDWENAGSIKLLSVGYSLREPQLLFRKIEDGEISAQVEKLKSGLIKPKTEEIKMEEAKKEANNTPSGDGGKPEIVYDDFAKIDLKVGTIVSAEKVEKADKLLKLQIDLGFETRTVVSGIALHYQPEDIIGKQVVVVANLAPRKMRGIESNGMILMAEDKSGKLHFVSPGTIIDTGSPVS
;
A
#
# COMPACT_ATOMS: atom_id res chain seq x y z
N MET A 1 14.59 -32.80 21.79
CA MET A 1 14.25 -31.56 22.53
C MET A 1 13.02 -30.82 21.96
N ALA A 2 12.73 -30.88 20.66
CA ALA A 2 11.50 -30.31 20.07
C ALA A 2 10.15 -30.81 20.64
N PRO A 3 9.96 -32.09 21.04
CA PRO A 3 8.65 -32.55 21.51
C PRO A 3 8.26 -32.00 22.89
N PHE A 4 9.24 -31.64 23.73
CA PHE A 4 9.02 -31.15 25.09
C PHE A 4 8.61 -29.68 25.13
N ALA A 5 9.04 -28.88 24.14
CA ALA A 5 8.63 -27.50 23.97
C ALA A 5 7.17 -27.39 23.48
N VAL A 6 6.75 -28.28 22.57
CA VAL A 6 5.35 -28.37 22.11
C VAL A 6 4.41 -28.84 23.22
N PHE A 7 4.88 -29.74 24.10
CA PHE A 7 4.08 -30.26 25.22
C PHE A 7 3.85 -29.23 26.34
N LEU A 8 4.78 -28.30 26.55
CA LEU A 8 4.60 -27.18 27.49
C LEU A 8 3.70 -26.08 26.93
N GLN A 9 3.70 -25.84 25.62
CA GLN A 9 2.78 -24.89 24.96
C GLN A 9 1.30 -25.27 25.13
N THR A 10 0.99 -26.57 25.15
CA THR A 10 -0.40 -27.06 25.27
C THR A 10 -1.03 -26.89 26.65
N MET A 11 -0.28 -26.52 27.69
CA MET A 11 -0.86 -26.26 29.03
C MET A 11 -1.29 -24.80 29.26
N ASN A 12 -0.98 -23.89 28.33
CA ASN A 12 -1.25 -22.45 28.45
C ASN A 12 -2.00 -21.84 27.25
N ASP A 13 -2.55 -22.64 26.33
CA ASP A 13 -3.31 -22.10 25.20
C ASP A 13 -4.68 -21.57 25.70
N PRO A 14 -5.01 -20.28 25.46
CA PRO A 14 -6.29 -19.72 25.87
C PRO A 14 -7.45 -20.49 25.24
N LYS A 15 -8.51 -20.75 26.00
CA LYS A 15 -9.72 -21.37 25.43
C LYS A 15 -10.52 -20.40 24.60
N ARG A 16 -10.43 -19.10 24.89
CA ARG A 16 -11.17 -18.03 24.23
C ARG A 16 -10.25 -16.85 23.94
N TYR A 17 -10.56 -16.16 22.85
CA TYR A 17 -9.89 -14.94 22.44
C TYR A 17 -10.92 -13.82 22.35
N LEU A 18 -10.65 -12.73 23.04
CA LEU A 18 -11.46 -11.52 22.97
C LEU A 18 -10.60 -10.42 22.38
N ILE A 19 -10.91 -10.04 21.15
CA ILE A 19 -10.15 -9.05 20.40
C ILE A 19 -11.00 -7.79 20.28
N THR A 20 -10.42 -6.64 20.60
CA THR A 20 -11.08 -5.35 20.37
C THR A 20 -10.22 -4.46 19.50
N ALA A 21 -10.87 -3.55 18.77
CA ALA A 21 -10.21 -2.44 18.11
C ALA A 21 -10.76 -1.12 18.68
N ALA A 22 -9.89 -0.11 18.81
CA ALA A 22 -10.26 1.20 19.35
C ALA A 22 -11.57 1.73 18.73
N LEU A 23 -12.49 2.21 19.58
CA LEU A 23 -13.75 2.80 19.10
C LEU A 23 -13.44 4.17 18.45
N PRO A 24 -13.76 4.39 17.16
CA PRO A 24 -13.59 5.69 16.54
C PRO A 24 -14.69 6.64 17.01
N TYR A 25 -14.33 7.90 17.22
CA TYR A 25 -15.29 8.96 17.51
C TYR A 25 -16.25 9.16 16.34
N ALA A 26 -17.55 9.18 16.62
CA ALA A 26 -18.62 9.40 15.64
C ALA A 26 -18.87 10.89 15.34
N ASN A 27 -17.81 11.67 15.17
CA ASN A 27 -17.89 13.10 14.81
C ASN A 27 -17.39 13.40 13.38
N GLY A 28 -16.95 12.36 12.66
CA GLY A 28 -16.44 12.43 11.30
C GLY A 28 -16.27 11.04 10.69
N PRO A 29 -16.01 10.93 9.38
CA PRO A 29 -15.69 9.66 8.74
C PRO A 29 -14.30 9.16 9.18
N VAL A 30 -14.03 7.86 8.97
CA VAL A 30 -12.69 7.28 9.16
C VAL A 30 -11.83 7.46 7.91
N HIS A 31 -10.53 7.66 8.13
CA HIS A 31 -9.50 7.74 7.10
C HIS A 31 -8.56 6.52 7.15
N ILE A 32 -7.73 6.32 6.12
CA ILE A 32 -6.85 5.15 6.01
C ILE A 32 -5.86 4.99 7.18
N GLY A 33 -5.43 6.08 7.81
CA GLY A 33 -4.61 6.01 9.03
C GLY A 33 -5.30 5.31 10.20
N HIS A 34 -6.63 5.44 10.34
CA HIS A 34 -7.39 4.67 11.33
C HIS A 34 -7.38 3.17 11.01
N LEU A 35 -7.54 2.81 9.73
CA LEU A 35 -7.46 1.42 9.27
C LEU A 35 -6.09 0.81 9.57
N ALA A 36 -5.01 1.48 9.15
CA ALA A 36 -3.64 0.99 9.36
C ALA A 36 -3.24 0.97 10.84
N GLY A 37 -3.78 1.88 11.65
CA GLY A 37 -3.46 1.99 13.06
C GLY A 37 -3.96 0.80 13.88
N CYS A 38 -5.23 0.44 13.76
CA CYS A 38 -5.79 -0.59 14.64
C CYS A 38 -6.76 -1.57 13.98
N TYR A 39 -7.55 -1.17 12.99
CA TYR A 39 -8.60 -2.05 12.45
C TYR A 39 -8.07 -3.16 11.55
N LEU A 40 -7.17 -2.83 10.63
CA LEU A 40 -6.59 -3.81 9.71
C LEU A 40 -5.68 -4.82 10.45
N PRO A 41 -4.76 -4.41 11.35
CA PRO A 41 -4.01 -5.35 12.18
C PRO A 41 -4.89 -6.30 12.98
N ALA A 42 -5.95 -5.77 13.62
CA ALA A 42 -6.90 -6.58 14.38
C ALA A 42 -7.63 -7.59 13.49
N ASP A 43 -8.11 -7.17 12.32
CA ASP A 43 -8.80 -8.03 11.37
C ASP A 43 -7.90 -9.15 10.83
N ILE A 44 -6.64 -8.84 10.51
CA ILE A 44 -5.65 -9.85 10.10
C ILE A 44 -5.47 -10.90 11.20
N TYR A 45 -5.24 -10.46 12.45
CA TYR A 45 -5.06 -11.38 13.57
C TYR A 45 -6.30 -12.25 13.81
N VAL A 46 -7.49 -11.65 13.81
CA VAL A 46 -8.77 -12.36 14.00
C VAL A 46 -8.99 -13.39 12.89
N ARG A 47 -8.71 -13.05 11.63
CA ARG A 47 -8.85 -14.00 10.50
C ARG A 47 -7.90 -15.17 10.63
N TYR A 48 -6.67 -14.94 11.11
CA TYR A 48 -5.73 -15.99 11.44
C TYR A 48 -6.25 -16.91 12.56
N LEU A 49 -6.74 -16.34 13.67
CA LEU A 49 -7.32 -17.11 14.78
C LEU A 49 -8.54 -17.95 14.33
N ARG A 50 -9.42 -17.36 13.48
CA ARG A 50 -10.58 -18.07 12.91
C ARG A 50 -10.15 -19.20 11.98
N ALA A 51 -9.12 -18.99 11.16
CA ALA A 51 -8.56 -20.04 10.30
C ALA A 51 -7.98 -21.20 11.12
N GLN A 52 -7.46 -20.92 12.32
CA GLN A 52 -7.04 -21.94 13.30
C GLN A 52 -8.20 -22.57 14.07
N LYS A 53 -9.46 -22.19 13.78
CA LYS A 53 -10.67 -22.66 14.48
C LYS A 53 -10.69 -22.32 15.98
N ARG A 54 -9.97 -21.27 16.39
CA ARG A 54 -10.01 -20.78 17.77
C ARG A 54 -11.34 -20.06 18.05
N ASP A 55 -11.83 -20.15 19.28
CA ASP A 55 -13.00 -19.39 19.73
C ASP A 55 -12.62 -17.92 19.92
N VAL A 56 -13.01 -17.08 18.97
CA VAL A 56 -12.67 -15.66 18.95
C VAL A 56 -13.92 -14.78 18.81
N LYS A 57 -13.95 -13.67 19.55
CA LYS A 57 -14.90 -12.58 19.37
C LYS A 57 -14.15 -11.29 19.05
N PHE A 58 -14.48 -10.69 17.92
CA PHE A 58 -13.93 -9.42 17.47
C PHE A 58 -14.94 -8.30 17.63
N ILE A 59 -14.67 -7.44 18.62
CA ILE A 59 -15.57 -6.40 19.08
C ILE A 59 -15.12 -5.04 18.54
N GLY A 60 -16.06 -4.31 17.93
CA GLY A 60 -15.91 -2.92 17.57
C GLY A 60 -17.19 -2.14 17.83
N GLY A 61 -17.16 -0.86 17.49
CA GLY A 61 -18.30 0.03 17.60
C GLY A 61 -17.87 1.47 17.43
N SER A 62 -18.81 2.41 17.56
CA SER A 62 -18.55 3.85 17.53
C SER A 62 -18.58 4.45 18.93
N ASP A 63 -17.64 5.35 19.23
CA ASP A 63 -17.67 6.19 20.42
C ASP A 63 -18.49 7.45 20.13
N GLU A 64 -19.61 7.58 20.81
CA GLU A 64 -20.70 8.51 20.51
C GLU A 64 -20.90 9.56 21.60
N HIS A 65 -20.01 9.64 22.59
CA HIS A 65 -20.09 10.64 23.67
C HIS A 65 -18.94 11.66 23.62
N GLY A 66 -19.07 12.74 24.40
CA GLY A 66 -18.04 13.75 24.56
C GLY A 66 -18.20 15.03 23.73
N VAL A 67 -17.35 16.01 24.05
CA VAL A 67 -17.39 17.40 23.57
C VAL A 67 -17.24 17.54 22.03
N PRO A 68 -16.38 16.77 21.33
CA PRO A 68 -16.23 16.93 19.89
C PRO A 68 -17.52 16.71 19.09
N ILE A 69 -18.41 15.84 19.59
CA ILE A 69 -19.70 15.54 18.96
C ILE A 69 -20.66 16.71 19.14
N THR A 70 -20.72 17.29 20.35
CA THR A 70 -21.57 18.45 20.62
C THR A 70 -21.08 19.68 19.85
N ILE A 71 -19.77 19.89 19.71
CA ILE A 71 -19.20 20.96 18.86
C ILE A 71 -19.63 20.78 17.41
N ARG A 72 -19.56 19.55 16.88
CA ARG A 72 -19.96 19.25 15.51
C ARG A 72 -21.46 19.51 15.30
N ALA A 73 -22.28 19.07 16.26
CA ALA A 73 -23.73 19.26 16.26
C ALA A 73 -24.09 20.76 16.22
N MET A 74 -23.43 21.57 17.05
CA MET A 74 -23.59 23.03 17.07
C MET A 74 -23.18 23.68 15.75
N LYS A 75 -22.01 23.32 15.20
CA LYS A 75 -21.53 23.87 13.92
C LYS A 75 -22.48 23.59 12.76
N GLU A 76 -23.17 22.45 12.80
CA GLU A 76 -24.12 22.04 11.75
C GLU A 76 -25.57 22.43 12.03
N GLY A 77 -25.89 22.98 13.22
CA GLY A 77 -27.27 23.29 13.61
C GLY A 77 -28.17 22.06 13.76
N ILE A 78 -27.61 20.91 14.14
CA ILE A 78 -28.34 19.64 14.37
C ILE A 78 -28.11 19.13 15.80
N THR A 79 -28.84 18.09 16.21
CA THR A 79 -28.65 17.45 17.53
C THR A 79 -27.43 16.52 17.56
N PRO A 80 -26.80 16.30 18.72
CA PRO A 80 -25.74 15.31 18.87
C PRO A 80 -26.14 13.90 18.39
N GLN A 81 -27.38 13.48 18.68
CA GLN A 81 -27.92 12.20 18.21
C GLN A 81 -27.88 12.09 16.67
N GLN A 82 -28.29 13.13 15.95
CA GLN A 82 -28.24 13.15 14.49
C GLN A 82 -26.81 13.09 13.94
N VAL A 83 -25.83 13.70 14.63
CA VAL A 83 -24.41 13.60 14.26
C VAL A 83 -23.94 12.15 14.35
N VAL A 84 -24.16 11.51 15.50
CA VAL A 84 -23.66 10.15 15.74
C VAL A 84 -24.41 9.11 14.90
N ASP A 85 -25.71 9.27 14.66
CA ASP A 85 -26.47 8.39 13.76
C ASP A 85 -25.91 8.42 12.33
N ARG A 86 -25.57 9.61 11.83
CA ARG A 86 -24.97 9.76 10.51
C ARG A 86 -23.59 9.12 10.44
N TYR A 87 -22.70 9.45 11.37
CA TYR A 87 -21.32 8.98 11.28
C TYR A 87 -21.15 7.52 11.69
N HIS A 88 -21.95 7.00 12.62
CA HIS A 88 -22.00 5.57 12.91
C HIS A 88 -22.32 4.77 11.63
N ALA A 89 -23.35 5.17 10.89
CA ALA A 89 -23.73 4.50 9.65
C ALA A 89 -22.59 4.53 8.62
N ILE A 90 -21.98 5.70 8.39
CA ILE A 90 -20.86 5.86 7.44
C ILE A 90 -19.67 5.00 7.85
N ILE A 91 -19.27 5.02 9.12
CA ILE A 91 -18.11 4.28 9.60
C ILE A 91 -18.37 2.77 9.52
N LYS A 92 -19.52 2.31 10.03
CA LYS A 92 -19.92 0.89 10.00
C LYS A 92 -19.93 0.34 8.58
N GLU A 93 -20.54 1.06 7.64
CA GLU A 93 -20.59 0.67 6.24
C GLU A 93 -19.20 0.66 5.60
N SER A 94 -18.38 1.68 5.87
CA SER A 94 -17.01 1.75 5.35
C SER A 94 -16.14 0.58 5.82
N MET A 95 -16.22 0.22 7.11
CA MET A 95 -15.48 -0.91 7.67
C MET A 95 -15.94 -2.23 7.05
N ALA A 96 -17.26 -2.43 6.90
CA ALA A 96 -17.82 -3.62 6.29
C ALA A 96 -17.41 -3.77 4.82
N GLN A 97 -17.45 -2.67 4.05
CA GLN A 97 -17.04 -2.65 2.64
C GLN A 97 -15.53 -2.89 2.47
N MET A 98 -14.68 -2.38 3.38
CA MET A 98 -13.25 -2.74 3.44
C MET A 98 -12.97 -4.18 3.91
N GLY A 99 -14.01 -4.93 4.25
CA GLY A 99 -13.90 -6.32 4.69
C GLY A 99 -13.39 -6.49 6.12
N ILE A 100 -13.52 -5.49 7.00
CA ILE A 100 -13.23 -5.67 8.43
C ILE A 100 -14.31 -6.54 9.06
N SER A 101 -13.90 -7.66 9.64
CA SER A 101 -14.78 -8.78 9.99
C SER A 101 -15.18 -8.81 11.46
N PHE A 102 -15.68 -7.69 11.97
CA PHE A 102 -16.25 -7.61 13.33
C PHE A 102 -17.36 -8.64 13.53
N ASP A 103 -17.38 -9.31 14.68
CA ASP A 103 -18.55 -10.09 15.10
C ASP A 103 -19.68 -9.15 15.54
N ILE A 104 -19.32 -7.99 16.12
CA ILE A 104 -20.25 -6.89 16.36
C ILE A 104 -19.56 -5.54 16.13
N TYR A 105 -20.30 -4.62 15.50
CA TYR A 105 -19.97 -3.21 15.45
C TYR A 105 -21.11 -2.41 16.10
N SER A 106 -20.95 -2.11 17.40
CA SER A 106 -21.98 -1.51 18.26
C SER A 106 -21.85 0.03 18.38
N ARG A 107 -22.56 0.63 19.35
CA ARG A 107 -22.69 2.07 19.60
C ARG A 107 -22.69 2.34 21.10
N THR A 108 -21.96 3.34 21.57
CA THR A 108 -22.00 3.73 23.00
C THR A 108 -23.29 4.49 23.37
N SER A 109 -24.08 4.98 22.40
CA SER A 109 -25.41 5.55 22.68
C SER A 109 -26.51 4.50 22.92
N ASN A 110 -26.22 3.21 22.78
CA ASN A 110 -27.20 2.14 23.00
C ASN A 110 -27.57 2.00 24.48
N LYS A 111 -28.84 1.63 24.74
CA LYS A 111 -29.36 1.45 26.11
C LYS A 111 -28.52 0.47 26.95
N VAL A 112 -28.12 -0.66 26.36
CA VAL A 112 -27.26 -1.67 27.03
C VAL A 112 -25.91 -1.10 27.48
N HIS A 113 -25.35 -0.15 26.73
CA HIS A 113 -24.13 0.55 27.12
C HIS A 113 -24.40 1.49 28.29
N HIS A 114 -25.44 2.32 28.20
CA HIS A 114 -25.88 3.18 29.30
C HIS A 114 -26.08 2.39 30.59
N ASP A 115 -26.87 1.31 30.53
CA ASP A 115 -27.14 0.46 31.68
C ASP A 115 -25.85 -0.17 32.24
N THR A 116 -24.96 -0.64 31.36
CA THR A 116 -23.69 -1.30 31.77
C THR A 116 -22.72 -0.31 32.40
N ALA A 117 -22.49 0.86 31.79
CA ALA A 117 -21.57 1.86 32.32
C ALA A 117 -22.10 2.49 33.61
N SER A 118 -23.41 2.77 33.70
CA SER A 118 -24.03 3.23 34.95
C SER A 118 -23.91 2.17 36.05
N ALA A 119 -24.15 0.89 35.77
CA ALA A 119 -23.97 -0.18 36.76
C ALA A 119 -22.50 -0.31 37.21
N PHE A 120 -21.56 -0.22 36.27
CA PHE A 120 -20.11 -0.27 36.55
C PHE A 120 -19.69 0.88 37.48
N PHE A 121 -20.11 2.12 37.15
CA PHE A 121 -19.86 3.29 37.98
C PHE A 121 -20.50 3.14 39.37
N LYS A 122 -21.77 2.75 39.42
CA LYS A 122 -22.52 2.64 40.67
C LYS A 122 -21.87 1.63 41.62
N LYS A 123 -21.42 0.48 41.11
CA LYS A 123 -20.68 -0.50 41.91
C LYS A 123 -19.39 0.10 42.48
N MET A 124 -18.56 0.73 41.65
CA MET A 124 -17.31 1.36 42.12
C MET A 124 -17.57 2.46 43.16
N TYR A 125 -18.66 3.21 43.01
CA TYR A 125 -19.09 4.21 43.99
C TYR A 125 -19.53 3.57 45.31
N ASP A 126 -20.36 2.53 45.26
CA ASP A 126 -20.84 1.83 46.45
C ASP A 126 -19.71 1.12 47.21
N ASP A 127 -18.64 0.72 46.49
CA ASP A 127 -17.40 0.17 47.05
C ASP A 127 -16.46 1.26 47.61
N GLY A 128 -16.83 2.54 47.53
CA GLY A 128 -16.06 3.67 48.07
C GLY A 128 -14.78 3.99 47.28
N LEU A 129 -14.73 3.66 45.99
CA LEU A 129 -13.51 3.75 45.17
C LEU A 129 -13.29 5.13 44.51
N PHE A 130 -14.15 6.11 44.77
CA PHE A 130 -14.03 7.46 44.24
C PHE A 130 -13.74 8.50 45.33
N GLU A 131 -12.91 9.48 44.98
CA GLU A 131 -12.74 10.72 45.73
C GLU A 131 -13.74 11.76 45.21
N GLU A 132 -14.55 12.32 46.09
CA GLU A 132 -15.45 13.43 45.76
C GLU A 132 -14.70 14.77 45.92
N LYS A 133 -14.73 15.62 44.88
CA LYS A 133 -14.10 16.95 44.92
C LYS A 133 -15.07 17.99 44.40
N GLU A 134 -15.28 19.05 45.18
CA GLU A 134 -16.01 20.26 44.78
C GLU A 134 -15.01 21.28 44.19
N THR A 135 -15.34 21.82 43.02
CA THR A 135 -14.53 22.84 42.32
C THR A 135 -15.45 23.96 41.82
N GLU A 136 -14.90 25.14 41.57
CA GLU A 136 -15.63 26.21 40.87
C GLU A 136 -15.30 26.18 39.38
N GLN A 137 -16.33 26.08 38.54
CA GLN A 137 -16.20 26.11 37.08
C GLN A 137 -17.10 27.19 36.49
N TYR A 138 -16.74 27.67 35.29
CA TYR A 138 -17.56 28.63 34.56
C TYR A 138 -18.88 27.99 34.11
N TYR A 139 -19.96 28.77 34.20
CA TYR A 139 -21.33 28.35 33.94
C TYR A 139 -22.04 29.42 33.12
N ASP A 140 -22.74 28.98 32.10
CA ASP A 140 -23.61 29.82 31.29
C ASP A 140 -25.06 29.70 31.80
N GLU A 141 -25.57 30.79 32.36
CA GLU A 141 -26.93 30.83 32.91
C GLU A 141 -28.03 30.80 31.84
N LYS A 142 -27.75 31.23 30.61
CA LYS A 142 -28.74 31.19 29.53
C LYS A 142 -28.93 29.78 29.01
N THR A 143 -27.84 29.03 28.85
CA THR A 143 -27.88 27.63 28.37
C THR A 143 -27.95 26.63 29.53
N SER A 144 -27.93 27.12 30.78
CA SER A 144 -27.96 26.32 32.01
C SER A 144 -26.90 25.21 32.02
N THR A 145 -25.69 25.51 31.53
CA THR A 145 -24.65 24.50 31.27
C THR A 145 -23.29 24.99 31.78
N PHE A 146 -22.50 24.11 32.39
CA PHE A 146 -21.09 24.39 32.71
C PHE A 146 -20.26 24.41 31.42
N LEU A 147 -19.30 25.33 31.36
CA LEU A 147 -18.48 25.55 30.18
C LEU A 147 -17.12 24.88 30.37
N ALA A 148 -16.83 23.89 29.54
CA ALA A 148 -15.45 23.47 29.32
C ALA A 148 -14.63 24.65 28.79
N ASP A 149 -13.32 24.66 29.01
CA ASP A 149 -12.41 25.75 28.63
C ASP A 149 -12.59 26.19 27.17
N ARG A 150 -12.80 25.23 26.27
CA ARG A 150 -13.02 25.46 24.83
C ARG A 150 -14.38 26.09 24.48
N TYR A 151 -15.35 26.07 25.40
CA TYR A 151 -16.61 26.81 25.30
C TYR A 151 -16.54 28.21 25.92
N ILE A 152 -15.36 28.62 26.40
CA ILE A 152 -15.14 29.95 26.93
C ILE A 152 -14.27 30.68 25.91
N THR A 153 -14.78 31.79 25.39
CA THR A 153 -14.06 32.65 24.46
C THR A 153 -13.88 34.02 25.07
N GLY A 154 -12.81 34.73 24.73
CA GLY A 154 -12.59 36.09 25.19
C GLY A 154 -11.37 36.71 24.55
N THR A 155 -11.01 37.90 25.00
CA THR A 155 -9.84 38.60 24.50
C THR A 155 -8.57 38.00 25.10
N CYS A 156 -7.65 37.57 24.22
CA CYS A 156 -6.34 37.06 24.60
C CYS A 156 -5.54 38.12 25.37
N PRO A 157 -5.03 37.80 26.57
CA PRO A 157 -4.23 38.74 27.36
C PRO A 157 -2.84 38.99 26.75
N VAL A 158 -2.35 38.10 25.88
CA VAL A 158 -1.00 38.17 25.28
C VAL A 158 -0.98 39.03 24.02
N CYS A 159 -1.87 38.75 23.06
CA CYS A 159 -1.85 39.39 21.73
C CYS A 159 -3.10 40.21 21.39
N GLY A 160 -4.06 40.32 22.32
CA GLY A 160 -5.30 41.08 22.13
C GLY A 160 -6.30 40.47 21.13
N ASN A 161 -6.15 39.21 20.73
CA ASN A 161 -7.13 38.52 19.87
C ASN A 161 -8.50 38.47 20.57
N PRO A 162 -9.59 39.08 20.05
CA PRO A 162 -10.87 39.15 20.76
C PRO A 162 -11.60 37.81 20.91
N ASN A 163 -11.19 36.79 20.14
CA ASN A 163 -11.84 35.48 20.07
C ASN A 163 -10.86 34.34 20.44
N ALA A 164 -10.06 34.49 21.50
CA ALA A 164 -9.24 33.40 22.01
C ALA A 164 -10.09 32.43 22.85
N TYR A 165 -9.79 31.14 22.76
CA TYR A 165 -10.43 30.12 23.59
C TYR A 165 -9.78 30.09 24.98
N GLY A 166 -10.51 29.56 25.97
CA GLY A 166 -10.08 29.50 27.36
C GLY A 166 -8.85 28.65 27.59
N ASP A 167 -8.58 27.69 26.71
CA ASP A 167 -7.41 26.81 26.73
C ASP A 167 -6.26 27.31 25.83
N GLN A 168 -6.57 28.02 24.74
CA GLN A 168 -5.57 28.43 23.76
C GLN A 168 -5.99 29.66 22.93
N CYS A 169 -5.03 30.56 22.66
CA CYS A 169 -5.20 31.60 21.65
C CYS A 169 -4.78 31.10 20.26
N GLU A 170 -5.72 31.01 19.32
CA GLU A 170 -5.41 30.58 17.94
C GLU A 170 -4.58 31.60 17.14
N LYS A 171 -4.51 32.87 17.58
CA LYS A 171 -3.72 33.91 16.89
C LYS A 171 -2.24 33.87 17.25
N CYS A 172 -1.90 33.71 18.53
CA CYS A 172 -0.51 33.75 19.01
C CYS A 172 0.00 32.42 19.60
N GLY A 173 -0.82 31.37 19.58
CA GLY A 173 -0.47 30.04 20.04
C GLY A 173 -0.33 29.87 21.56
N SER A 174 -0.46 30.94 22.34
CA SER A 174 -0.32 30.88 23.80
C SER A 174 -1.35 29.94 24.42
N SER A 175 -0.89 29.06 25.32
CA SER A 175 -1.77 28.29 26.20
C SER A 175 -2.36 29.24 27.23
N LEU A 176 -3.67 29.21 27.38
CA LEU A 176 -4.42 30.07 28.28
C LEU A 176 -5.13 29.22 29.34
N SER A 177 -5.53 29.87 30.42
CA SER A 177 -6.57 29.40 31.33
C SER A 177 -7.79 30.28 31.15
N PRO A 178 -9.03 29.78 31.31
CA PRO A 178 -10.22 30.61 31.18
C PRO A 178 -10.24 31.81 32.15
N GLU A 179 -9.56 31.73 33.29
CA GLU A 179 -9.36 32.87 34.22
C GLU A 179 -8.49 33.99 33.66
N GLN A 180 -7.65 33.71 32.66
CA GLN A 180 -6.75 34.68 32.06
C GLN A 180 -7.39 35.46 30.91
N LEU A 181 -8.53 35.00 30.40
CA LEU A 181 -9.25 35.68 29.32
C LEU A 181 -9.82 37.01 29.81
N ILE A 182 -9.59 38.06 29.02
CA ILE A 182 -10.23 39.36 29.23
C ILE A 182 -11.62 39.31 28.61
N ASN A 183 -12.65 39.69 29.38
CA ASN A 183 -14.06 39.64 28.95
C ASN A 183 -14.48 38.23 28.48
N PRO A 184 -14.41 37.20 29.35
CA PRO A 184 -14.85 35.86 28.97
C PRO A 184 -16.33 35.85 28.62
N ARG A 185 -16.69 35.07 27.61
CA ARG A 185 -18.02 34.87 27.05
C ARG A 185 -18.23 33.40 26.73
N SER A 186 -19.45 32.93 26.90
CA SER A 186 -19.87 31.61 26.47
C SER A 186 -19.91 31.52 24.96
N ALA A 187 -19.19 30.56 24.37
CA ALA A 187 -19.31 30.21 22.95
C ALA A 187 -20.70 29.67 22.59
N LEU A 188 -21.51 29.29 23.60
CA LEU A 188 -22.85 28.71 23.40
C LEU A 188 -23.96 29.77 23.31
N SER A 189 -23.82 30.90 24.01
CA SER A 189 -24.90 31.91 24.14
C SER A 189 -24.44 33.37 24.12
N ASP A 190 -23.13 33.61 23.97
CA ASP A 190 -22.48 34.92 24.11
C ASP A 190 -22.66 35.59 25.49
N ALA A 191 -23.23 34.89 26.48
CA ALA A 191 -23.39 35.38 27.84
C ALA A 191 -22.03 35.46 28.57
N VAL A 192 -21.91 36.41 29.50
CA VAL A 192 -20.78 36.44 30.45
C VAL A 192 -20.95 35.27 31.41
N PRO A 193 -20.01 34.31 31.46
CA PRO A 193 -20.15 33.14 32.31
C PRO A 193 -19.88 33.50 33.77
N VAL A 194 -20.58 32.82 34.68
CA VAL A 194 -20.42 32.97 36.13
C VAL A 194 -19.73 31.74 36.70
N LYS A 195 -19.01 31.85 37.80
CA LYS A 195 -18.47 30.66 38.49
C LYS A 195 -19.56 30.03 39.34
N LYS A 196 -19.78 28.72 39.17
CA LYS A 196 -20.63 27.90 40.04
C LYS A 196 -19.83 26.73 40.58
N LYS A 197 -20.14 26.34 41.81
CA LYS A 197 -19.61 25.13 42.43
C LYS A 197 -20.17 23.91 41.71
N THR A 198 -19.30 22.95 41.45
CA THR A 198 -19.63 21.67 40.83
C THR A 198 -18.82 20.55 41.45
N THR A 199 -19.49 19.43 41.72
CA THR A 199 -18.89 18.24 42.31
C THR A 199 -18.57 17.22 41.23
N HIS A 200 -17.40 16.59 41.32
CA HIS A 200 -17.02 15.47 40.47
C HIS A 200 -16.43 14.32 41.29
N TRP A 201 -16.65 13.11 40.80
CA TRP A 201 -16.07 11.88 41.33
C TRP A 201 -14.79 11.54 40.57
N TYR A 202 -13.69 11.42 41.32
CA TYR A 202 -12.35 11.15 40.81
C TYR A 202 -11.93 9.73 41.19
N PHE A 203 -11.39 8.99 40.23
CA PHE A 203 -10.78 7.69 40.49
C PHE A 203 -9.31 7.88 40.89
N PRO A 204 -8.89 7.44 42.09
CA PRO A 204 -7.53 7.64 42.60
C PRO A 204 -6.54 6.65 41.98
N LEU A 205 -6.12 6.92 40.73
CA LEU A 205 -5.19 6.05 39.98
C LEU A 205 -3.87 5.78 40.70
N GLN A 206 -3.38 6.73 41.50
CA GLN A 206 -2.18 6.59 42.32
C GLN A 206 -2.22 5.35 43.23
N ASN A 207 -3.40 4.92 43.67
CA ASN A 207 -3.55 3.75 44.54
C ASN A 207 -3.23 2.43 43.81
N TYR A 208 -3.26 2.44 42.48
CA TYR A 208 -3.00 1.27 41.62
C TYR A 208 -1.59 1.29 41.02
N GLU A 209 -0.84 2.38 41.18
CA GLU A 209 0.49 2.55 40.60
C GLU A 209 1.49 1.44 40.98
N PRO A 210 1.57 0.98 42.26
CA PRO A 210 2.51 -0.09 42.62
C PRO A 210 2.22 -1.38 41.86
N TRP A 211 0.95 -1.75 41.75
CA TRP A 211 0.53 -2.93 40.99
C TRP A 211 0.77 -2.75 39.49
N LEU A 212 0.47 -1.57 38.92
CA LEU A 212 0.72 -1.31 37.50
C LEU A 212 2.21 -1.39 37.15
N LYS A 213 3.11 -0.96 38.06
CA LYS A 213 4.55 -1.10 37.89
C LYS A 213 4.96 -2.57 37.80
N GLU A 214 4.46 -3.41 38.70
CA GLU A 214 4.72 -4.85 38.65
C GLU A 214 4.12 -5.50 37.39
N TRP A 215 2.81 -5.30 37.17
CA TRP A 215 2.06 -5.90 36.07
C TRP A 215 2.60 -5.49 34.69
N ILE A 216 2.91 -4.21 34.47
CA ILE A 216 3.36 -3.74 33.15
C ILE A 216 4.87 -3.88 32.99
N LEU A 217 5.66 -3.44 33.98
CA LEU A 217 7.11 -3.33 33.81
C LEU A 217 7.86 -4.64 34.08
N GLU A 218 7.28 -5.52 34.89
CA GLU A 218 7.88 -6.82 35.21
C GLU A 218 7.23 -7.99 34.47
N GLU A 219 5.90 -8.05 34.43
CA GLU A 219 5.17 -9.20 33.85
C GLU A 219 4.95 -9.08 32.33
N HIS A 220 4.80 -7.86 31.78
CA HIS A 220 4.48 -7.60 30.36
C HIS A 220 5.65 -7.01 29.53
N LYS A 221 6.86 -7.54 29.71
CA LYS A 221 8.07 -7.09 28.98
C LYS A 221 8.03 -7.37 27.47
N GLU A 222 7.14 -8.26 27.04
CA GLU A 222 6.89 -8.62 25.65
C GLU A 222 6.04 -7.59 24.88
N TRP A 223 5.38 -6.65 25.58
CA TRP A 223 4.64 -5.58 24.91
C TRP A 223 5.56 -4.72 24.05
N LYS A 224 5.01 -4.14 22.97
CA LYS A 224 5.79 -3.31 22.05
C LYS A 224 6.54 -2.19 22.79
N ASN A 225 7.75 -1.88 22.33
CA ASN A 225 8.63 -0.89 22.97
C ASN A 225 7.99 0.49 23.17
N ASN A 226 7.16 0.95 22.22
CA ASN A 226 6.44 2.22 22.33
C ASN A 226 5.38 2.18 23.45
N VAL A 227 4.64 1.08 23.57
CA VAL A 227 3.66 0.84 24.65
C VAL A 227 4.37 0.82 26.00
N TYR A 228 5.37 -0.05 26.14
CA TYR A 228 6.17 -0.18 27.37
C TYR A 228 6.78 1.17 27.78
N GLY A 229 7.44 1.86 26.84
CA GLY A 229 8.09 3.13 27.08
C GLY A 229 7.13 4.24 27.53
N GLN A 230 5.96 4.34 26.90
CA GLN A 230 4.96 5.34 27.28
C GLN A 230 4.32 5.02 28.65
N CYS A 231 3.99 3.76 28.92
CA CYS A 231 3.51 3.34 30.25
C CYS A 231 4.54 3.64 31.34
N LYS A 232 5.81 3.27 31.12
CA LYS A 232 6.90 3.57 32.05
C LYS A 232 7.03 5.06 32.32
N SER A 233 7.02 5.90 31.28
CA SER A 233 7.11 7.36 31.43
C SER A 233 6.00 7.93 32.31
N TRP A 234 4.77 7.40 32.20
CA TRP A 234 3.64 7.83 33.01
C TRP A 234 3.75 7.35 34.47
N LEU A 235 4.18 6.11 34.68
CA LEU A 235 4.38 5.53 36.01
C LEU A 235 5.56 6.15 36.77
N ASP A 236 6.61 6.56 36.06
CA ASP A 236 7.77 7.27 36.64
C ASP A 236 7.40 8.71 37.04
N SER A 237 6.46 9.33 36.33
CA SER A 237 5.98 10.70 36.62
C SER A 237 5.03 10.76 37.83
N GLY A 238 4.51 9.61 38.27
CA GLY A 238 3.49 9.50 39.32
C GLY A 238 2.08 9.70 38.77
N LEU A 239 1.19 8.76 39.06
CA LEU A 239 -0.22 8.84 38.70
C LEU A 239 -0.98 9.77 39.66
N GLN A 240 -2.07 10.35 39.19
CA GLN A 240 -2.93 11.28 39.93
C GLN A 240 -4.40 10.90 39.76
N SER A 241 -5.25 11.32 40.70
CA SER A 241 -6.69 11.07 40.59
C SER A 241 -7.27 11.68 39.31
N ARG A 242 -8.11 10.93 38.58
CA ARG A 242 -8.73 11.39 37.33
C ARG A 242 -10.25 11.52 37.49
N ALA A 243 -10.81 12.64 37.07
CA ALA A 243 -12.26 12.84 37.11
C ALA A 243 -12.98 11.90 36.13
N MET A 244 -13.90 11.09 36.64
CA MET A 244 -14.70 10.12 35.89
C MET A 244 -16.10 10.63 35.54
N THR A 245 -16.39 11.89 35.87
CA THR A 245 -17.64 12.58 35.54
C THR A 245 -17.35 13.92 34.90
N ARG A 246 -18.31 14.45 34.15
CA ARG A 246 -18.27 15.78 33.53
C ARG A 246 -19.63 16.44 33.60
N ASP A 247 -19.64 17.75 33.61
CA ASP A 247 -20.84 18.53 33.39
C ASP A 247 -21.12 18.60 31.88
N SER A 248 -22.20 17.95 31.45
CA SER A 248 -22.61 17.91 30.05
C SER A 248 -24.03 17.35 29.96
N ASN A 249 -24.78 17.81 28.96
CA ASN A 249 -26.11 17.29 28.65
C ASN A 249 -26.07 16.11 27.64
N TRP A 250 -24.90 15.80 27.09
CA TRP A 250 -24.68 14.69 26.15
C TRP A 250 -23.70 13.67 26.75
N GLY A 251 -24.19 12.44 26.97
CA GLY A 251 -23.46 11.34 27.60
C GLY A 251 -24.35 10.48 28.50
N ILE A 252 -23.74 9.51 29.18
CA ILE A 252 -24.42 8.62 30.13
C ILE A 252 -24.61 9.34 31.45
N LYS A 253 -25.85 9.47 31.94
CA LYS A 253 -26.12 10.13 33.22
C LYS A 253 -25.41 9.44 34.38
N VAL A 254 -24.85 10.24 35.29
CA VAL A 254 -24.26 9.72 36.53
C VAL A 254 -25.40 9.15 37.40
N PRO A 255 -25.33 7.87 37.85
CA PRO A 255 -26.43 7.20 38.55
C PRO A 255 -26.45 7.54 40.05
N LEU A 256 -26.41 8.84 40.38
CA LEU A 256 -26.46 9.35 41.75
C LEU A 256 -27.55 10.44 41.88
N PRO A 257 -28.29 10.51 43.01
CA PRO A 257 -29.38 11.47 43.18
C PRO A 257 -28.96 12.94 42.99
N ASP A 258 -27.79 13.31 43.50
CA ASP A 258 -27.31 14.70 43.52
C ASP A 258 -26.40 15.04 42.30
N ALA A 259 -26.47 14.24 41.24
CA ALA A 259 -25.63 14.38 40.04
C ALA A 259 -26.40 14.87 38.80
N GLU A 260 -27.49 15.61 38.99
CA GLU A 260 -28.27 16.20 37.89
C GLU A 260 -27.38 17.10 37.01
N GLY A 261 -27.55 17.01 35.68
CA GLY A 261 -26.72 17.73 34.70
C GLY A 261 -25.31 17.14 34.48
N LYS A 262 -24.99 16.01 35.11
CA LYS A 262 -23.69 15.33 34.98
C LYS A 262 -23.79 14.04 34.18
N VAL A 263 -22.72 13.78 33.44
CA VAL A 263 -22.52 12.52 32.72
C VAL A 263 -21.22 11.86 33.14
N LEU A 264 -21.13 10.55 32.91
CA LEU A 264 -19.87 9.83 32.94
C LEU A 264 -18.94 10.44 31.89
N TYR A 265 -17.69 10.66 32.26
CA TYR A 265 -16.69 11.18 31.33
C TYR A 265 -16.44 10.14 30.23
N VAL A 266 -16.23 10.57 28.99
CA VAL A 266 -16.01 9.66 27.85
C VAL A 266 -14.87 8.67 28.08
N TRP A 267 -13.81 9.09 28.79
CA TRP A 267 -12.71 8.21 29.19
C TRP A 267 -13.06 7.28 30.35
N PHE A 268 -14.29 7.24 30.84
CA PHE A 268 -14.76 6.23 31.77
C PHE A 268 -15.64 5.22 31.05
N ASP A 269 -16.63 5.67 30.27
CA ASP A 269 -17.59 4.77 29.64
C ASP A 269 -17.09 4.17 28.31
N ALA A 270 -16.35 4.89 27.48
CA ALA A 270 -15.92 4.38 26.16
C ALA A 270 -15.32 2.95 26.17
N PRO A 271 -14.38 2.57 27.06
CA PRO A 271 -13.81 1.22 27.06
C PRO A 271 -14.76 0.17 27.65
N ILE A 272 -15.72 0.58 28.49
CA ILE A 272 -16.86 -0.25 28.91
C ILE A 272 -17.74 -0.57 27.68
N GLY A 273 -17.62 0.22 26.60
CA GLY A 273 -18.21 -0.03 25.29
C GLY A 273 -17.87 -1.41 24.73
N TYR A 274 -16.66 -1.91 24.98
CA TYR A 274 -16.29 -3.28 24.57
C TYR A 274 -17.10 -4.34 25.33
N ILE A 275 -17.34 -4.13 26.63
CA ILE A 275 -18.11 -5.03 27.49
C ILE A 275 -19.58 -5.02 27.06
N SER A 276 -20.18 -3.84 26.91
CA SER A 276 -21.58 -3.73 26.48
C SER A 276 -21.81 -4.27 25.08
N ALA A 277 -20.90 -4.04 24.14
CA ALA A 277 -20.98 -4.64 22.80
C ALA A 277 -20.89 -6.17 22.85
N THR A 278 -20.08 -6.73 23.77
CA THR A 278 -20.04 -8.19 23.95
C THR A 278 -21.35 -8.72 24.55
N LYS A 279 -21.98 -7.99 25.48
CA LYS A 279 -23.32 -8.31 26.01
C LYS A 279 -24.40 -8.29 24.93
N GLU A 280 -24.31 -7.37 23.97
CA GLU A 280 -25.23 -7.33 22.83
C GLU A 280 -25.02 -8.50 21.87
N LEU A 281 -23.78 -8.96 21.73
CA LEU A 281 -23.42 -10.04 20.82
C LEU A 281 -23.84 -11.42 21.35
N THR A 282 -23.71 -11.67 22.65
CA THR A 282 -23.97 -13.01 23.22
C THR A 282 -24.35 -12.97 24.72
N ASP A 283 -25.26 -13.86 25.10
CA ASP A 283 -25.62 -14.11 26.50
C ASP A 283 -24.43 -14.64 27.33
N GLN A 284 -23.46 -15.30 26.69
CA GLN A 284 -22.23 -15.80 27.34
C GLN A 284 -21.12 -14.75 27.42
N TRP A 285 -21.44 -13.44 27.37
CA TRP A 285 -20.43 -12.37 27.39
C TRP A 285 -19.44 -12.48 28.57
N ALA A 286 -19.91 -12.93 29.73
CA ALA A 286 -19.10 -13.07 30.93
C ALA A 286 -18.00 -14.14 30.76
N ASP A 287 -18.20 -15.13 29.89
CA ASP A 287 -17.17 -16.13 29.61
C ASP A 287 -15.93 -15.53 28.95
N TYR A 288 -16.09 -14.45 28.18
CA TYR A 288 -14.98 -13.76 27.52
C TYR A 288 -14.37 -12.66 28.40
N TRP A 289 -15.16 -12.06 29.30
CA TRP A 289 -14.70 -10.93 30.12
C TRP A 289 -14.27 -11.32 31.53
N CYS A 290 -14.67 -12.48 32.05
CA CYS A 290 -14.52 -12.82 33.47
C CYS A 290 -13.78 -14.14 33.73
N LYS A 291 -13.59 -15.01 32.71
CA LYS A 291 -12.87 -16.29 32.89
C LYS A 291 -11.40 -16.15 32.49
N GLU A 292 -10.51 -16.55 33.39
CA GLU A 292 -9.04 -16.46 33.25
C GLU A 292 -8.47 -17.24 32.06
N ASP A 293 -9.22 -18.20 31.50
CA ASP A 293 -8.86 -18.91 30.26
C ASP A 293 -9.16 -18.11 28.97
N THR A 294 -9.39 -16.79 29.09
CA THR A 294 -9.60 -15.87 27.97
C THR A 294 -8.41 -14.94 27.77
N LYS A 295 -7.88 -14.90 26.54
CA LYS A 295 -6.88 -13.94 26.11
C LYS A 295 -7.54 -12.69 25.54
N LEU A 296 -7.41 -11.58 26.27
CA LEU A 296 -7.90 -10.26 25.86
C LEU A 296 -6.79 -9.48 25.14
N VAL A 297 -7.06 -9.02 23.91
CA VAL A 297 -6.12 -8.20 23.13
C VAL A 297 -6.80 -6.93 22.63
N HIS A 298 -6.17 -5.78 22.88
CA HIS A 298 -6.65 -4.47 22.44
C HIS A 298 -5.77 -3.90 21.33
N PHE A 299 -6.29 -3.83 20.11
CA PHE A 299 -5.63 -3.15 19.00
C PHE A 299 -5.97 -1.66 19.00
N ILE A 300 -4.96 -0.82 19.10
CA ILE A 300 -5.14 0.62 19.28
C ILE A 300 -4.10 1.45 18.49
N GLY A 301 -4.34 2.75 18.36
CA GLY A 301 -3.29 3.71 18.00
C GLY A 301 -2.55 4.20 19.25
N LYS A 302 -1.34 4.75 19.09
CA LYS A 302 -0.48 5.16 20.21
C LYS A 302 -1.12 6.13 21.20
N ASP A 303 -2.00 7.01 20.74
CA ASP A 303 -2.69 7.99 21.61
C ASP A 303 -3.59 7.33 22.67
N ASN A 304 -3.96 6.07 22.47
CA ASN A 304 -4.83 5.32 23.36
C ASN A 304 -4.07 4.41 24.34
N ILE A 305 -2.73 4.40 24.33
CA ILE A 305 -1.89 3.49 25.14
C ILE A 305 -2.17 3.65 26.63
N VAL A 306 -2.01 4.87 27.16
CA VAL A 306 -2.23 5.19 28.59
C VAL A 306 -3.62 4.74 29.02
N PHE A 307 -4.59 4.85 28.12
CA PHE A 307 -5.95 4.51 28.43
C PHE A 307 -6.19 3.02 28.58
N HIS A 308 -5.72 2.23 27.62
CA HIS A 308 -5.94 0.77 27.60
C HIS A 308 -4.93 -0.01 28.44
N CYS A 309 -3.81 0.63 28.85
CA CYS A 309 -2.78 -0.01 29.65
C CYS A 309 -2.82 0.41 31.12
N ILE A 310 -3.25 1.64 31.44
CA ILE A 310 -3.25 2.15 32.81
C ILE A 310 -4.70 2.33 33.30
N ILE A 311 -5.45 3.24 32.67
CA ILE A 311 -6.73 3.70 33.22
C ILE A 311 -7.76 2.57 33.23
N PHE A 312 -8.02 1.94 32.08
CA PHE A 312 -9.02 0.90 31.99
C PHE A 312 -8.65 -0.38 32.76
N PRO A 313 -7.40 -0.90 32.70
CA PRO A 313 -7.00 -2.01 33.57
C PRO A 313 -7.12 -1.71 35.06
N SER A 314 -6.80 -0.49 35.51
CA SER A 314 -7.07 -0.07 36.89
C SER A 314 -8.56 -0.08 37.21
N MET A 315 -9.42 0.38 36.30
CA MET A 315 -10.88 0.31 36.48
C MET A 315 -11.38 -1.14 36.56
N LEU A 316 -10.92 -2.03 35.69
CA LEU A 316 -11.27 -3.45 35.69
C LEU A 316 -10.82 -4.14 36.99
N LYS A 317 -9.59 -3.87 37.44
CA LYS A 317 -9.05 -4.39 38.69
C LYS A 317 -9.81 -3.86 39.90
N ALA A 318 -10.12 -2.57 39.92
CA ALA A 318 -10.88 -1.91 40.97
C ALA A 318 -12.30 -2.46 41.09
N HIS A 319 -12.99 -2.60 39.95
CA HIS A 319 -14.32 -3.20 39.91
C HIS A 319 -14.29 -4.67 40.32
N GLY A 320 -13.25 -5.41 39.92
CA GLY A 320 -13.07 -6.83 40.18
C GLY A 320 -13.90 -7.73 39.25
N GLY A 321 -13.44 -8.98 39.09
CA GLY A 321 -14.14 -10.02 38.32
C GLY A 321 -13.97 -9.93 36.80
N PHE A 322 -12.99 -9.17 36.32
CA PHE A 322 -12.69 -9.05 34.89
C PHE A 322 -11.27 -9.52 34.58
N VAL A 323 -11.08 -10.14 33.42
CA VAL A 323 -9.76 -10.40 32.86
C VAL A 323 -9.11 -9.08 32.45
N LEU A 324 -7.78 -9.06 32.50
CA LEU A 324 -6.98 -7.91 32.06
C LEU A 324 -6.41 -8.17 30.67
N PRO A 325 -6.02 -7.11 29.93
CA PRO A 325 -5.40 -7.27 28.62
C PRO A 325 -4.11 -8.11 28.71
N ASP A 326 -4.05 -9.20 27.97
CA ASP A 326 -2.83 -10.00 27.77
C ASP A 326 -1.83 -9.23 26.90
N ASN A 327 -2.34 -8.50 25.89
CA ASN A 327 -1.52 -7.65 25.05
C ASN A 327 -2.29 -6.43 24.54
N VAL A 328 -1.56 -5.35 24.26
CA VAL A 328 -2.10 -4.10 23.69
C VAL A 328 -1.27 -3.66 22.48
N PRO A 329 -1.42 -4.30 21.30
CA PRO A 329 -0.71 -3.88 20.09
C PRO A 329 -1.10 -2.46 19.67
N ALA A 330 -0.19 -1.52 19.87
CA ALA A 330 -0.36 -0.12 19.49
C ALA A 330 0.56 0.26 18.32
N ASN A 331 -0.03 0.80 17.25
CA ASN A 331 0.74 1.32 16.11
C ASN A 331 0.91 2.84 16.19
N GLU A 332 1.98 3.30 15.54
CA GLU A 332 2.33 4.70 15.33
C GLU A 332 1.44 5.36 14.26
N PHE A 333 1.70 6.62 13.90
CA PHE A 333 0.85 7.32 12.94
C PHE A 333 1.20 6.97 11.49
N LEU A 334 0.18 7.04 10.64
CA LEU A 334 0.33 7.02 9.19
C LEU A 334 0.13 8.44 8.65
N ASN A 335 1.18 9.02 8.08
CA ASN A 335 1.15 10.27 7.33
C ASN A 335 0.64 10.02 5.91
N ILE A 336 0.23 11.09 5.22
CA ILE A 336 -0.26 11.04 3.84
C ILE A 336 0.50 12.08 3.04
N GLU A 337 1.21 11.64 2.01
CA GLU A 337 2.01 12.47 1.10
C GLU A 337 2.98 13.40 1.86
N GLY A 338 3.65 12.85 2.88
CA GLY A 338 4.63 13.56 3.71
C GLY A 338 4.03 14.47 4.79
N GLU A 339 2.70 14.59 4.87
CA GLU A 339 2.02 15.44 5.85
C GLU A 339 1.17 14.64 6.83
N LYS A 340 1.09 15.14 8.07
CA LYS A 340 0.21 14.56 9.09
C LYS A 340 -1.25 14.74 8.67
N VAL A 341 -2.04 13.66 8.83
CA VAL A 341 -3.48 13.67 8.57
C VAL A 341 -4.15 14.80 9.36
N SER A 342 -5.02 15.56 8.70
CA SER A 342 -5.72 16.70 9.29
C SER A 342 -7.16 16.75 8.81
N THR A 343 -8.08 16.45 9.70
CA THR A 343 -9.52 16.49 9.42
C THR A 343 -10.03 17.92 9.21
N SER A 344 -9.47 18.90 9.94
CA SER A 344 -9.81 20.32 9.79
C SER A 344 -9.33 20.93 8.48
N ARG A 345 -8.13 20.57 8.00
CA ARG A 345 -7.62 20.98 6.68
C ARG A 345 -8.13 20.10 5.54
N ASN A 346 -8.98 19.11 5.84
CA ASN A 346 -9.44 18.07 4.91
C ASN A 346 -8.27 17.39 4.16
N TRP A 347 -7.15 17.20 4.85
CA TRP A 347 -5.98 16.46 4.38
C TRP A 347 -6.05 15.03 4.90
N ALA A 348 -6.85 14.21 4.22
CA ALA A 348 -7.04 12.81 4.56
C ALA A 348 -7.47 12.01 3.32
N VAL A 349 -7.13 10.73 3.28
CA VAL A 349 -7.75 9.77 2.38
C VAL A 349 -8.86 9.07 3.15
N TRP A 350 -10.11 9.42 2.83
CA TRP A 350 -11.29 8.91 3.51
C TRP A 350 -11.68 7.53 2.97
N VAL A 351 -11.97 6.58 3.86
CA VAL A 351 -12.23 5.18 3.48
C VAL A 351 -13.46 5.06 2.57
N HIS A 352 -14.56 5.71 2.95
CA HIS A 352 -15.81 5.70 2.17
C HIS A 352 -15.68 6.31 0.77
N GLU A 353 -14.70 7.19 0.56
CA GLU A 353 -14.41 7.75 -0.76
C GLU A 353 -13.50 6.81 -1.56
N TYR A 354 -12.48 6.25 -0.91
CA TYR A 354 -11.58 5.28 -1.54
C TYR A 354 -12.34 4.11 -2.16
N ILE A 355 -13.32 3.55 -1.44
CA ILE A 355 -14.13 2.41 -1.94
C ILE A 355 -14.88 2.78 -3.23
N LYS A 356 -15.35 4.03 -3.35
CA LYS A 356 -16.04 4.52 -4.54
C LYS A 356 -15.05 4.74 -5.69
N ASP A 357 -13.91 5.34 -5.38
CA ASP A 357 -12.90 5.71 -6.38
C ASP A 357 -12.15 4.49 -6.93
N PHE A 358 -11.97 3.44 -6.11
CA PHE A 358 -11.27 2.20 -6.46
C PHE A 358 -12.11 0.95 -6.17
N THR A 359 -13.31 0.88 -6.75
CA THR A 359 -14.21 -0.29 -6.58
C THR A 359 -13.53 -1.61 -6.95
N GLY A 360 -13.58 -2.59 -6.04
CA GLY A 360 -12.95 -3.90 -6.24
C GLY A 360 -11.45 -3.94 -5.97
N CYS A 361 -10.87 -2.85 -5.45
CA CYS A 361 -9.47 -2.77 -5.04
C CYS A 361 -9.30 -2.69 -3.50
N GLU A 362 -10.29 -3.15 -2.73
CA GLU A 362 -10.25 -3.12 -1.27
C GLU A 362 -9.03 -3.88 -0.74
N ASP A 363 -8.74 -5.06 -1.31
CA ASP A 363 -7.54 -5.85 -1.00
C ASP A 363 -6.25 -5.12 -1.38
N VAL A 364 -6.24 -4.30 -2.42
CA VAL A 364 -5.04 -3.52 -2.79
C VAL A 364 -4.72 -2.53 -1.68
N LEU A 365 -5.72 -1.81 -1.14
CA LEU A 365 -5.48 -0.92 0.00
C LEU A 365 -5.09 -1.70 1.25
N ARG A 366 -5.74 -2.83 1.56
CA ARG A 366 -5.35 -3.68 2.69
C ARG A 366 -3.90 -4.13 2.58
N TYR A 367 -3.46 -4.55 1.40
CA TYR A 367 -2.08 -4.92 1.13
C TYR A 367 -1.12 -3.75 1.41
N VAL A 368 -1.37 -2.59 0.81
CA VAL A 368 -0.50 -1.42 0.92
C VAL A 368 -0.44 -0.90 2.37
N LEU A 369 -1.57 -0.83 3.06
CA LEU A 369 -1.61 -0.39 4.46
C LEU A 369 -0.91 -1.37 5.40
N CYS A 370 -0.99 -2.68 5.16
CA CYS A 370 -0.24 -3.66 5.93
C CYS A 370 1.26 -3.61 5.62
N ALA A 371 1.65 -3.47 4.35
CA ALA A 371 3.04 -3.32 3.94
C ALA A 371 3.67 -2.03 4.49
N ASN A 372 2.88 -0.98 4.65
CA ASN A 372 3.26 0.29 5.25
C ASN A 372 2.83 0.43 6.71
N ALA A 373 2.47 -0.66 7.41
CA ALA A 373 1.97 -0.57 8.77
C ALA A 373 2.98 0.17 9.67
N PRO A 374 2.56 1.21 10.41
CA PRO A 374 3.43 2.00 11.27
C PRO A 374 3.68 1.26 12.60
N GLU A 375 4.23 0.05 12.54
CA GLU A 375 4.35 -0.86 13.69
C GLU A 375 5.38 -0.41 14.72
N THR A 376 6.44 0.28 14.28
CA THR A 376 7.59 0.68 15.14
C THR A 376 7.91 2.17 15.10
N LYS A 377 7.48 2.88 14.05
CA LYS A 377 7.65 4.32 13.87
C LYS A 377 6.56 4.83 12.93
N ASP A 378 6.33 6.14 12.93
CA ASP A 378 5.46 6.78 11.95
C ASP A 378 5.90 6.37 10.53
N ASN A 379 4.92 6.13 9.66
CA ASN A 379 5.15 5.78 8.26
C ASN A 379 4.32 6.70 7.35
N ASP A 380 4.58 6.65 6.05
CA ASP A 380 3.93 7.53 5.08
C ASP A 380 3.21 6.73 3.99
N PHE A 381 1.97 7.12 3.73
CA PHE A 381 1.22 6.65 2.56
C PHE A 381 1.38 7.67 1.44
N THR A 382 1.87 7.20 0.28
CA THR A 382 1.82 7.97 -0.96
C THR A 382 1.02 7.20 -2.00
N TRP A 383 0.31 7.93 -2.85
CA TRP A 383 -0.40 7.32 -3.97
C TRP A 383 0.54 6.65 -4.96
N LYS A 384 1.78 7.16 -5.08
CA LYS A 384 2.82 6.53 -5.89
C LYS A 384 3.23 5.17 -5.32
N ASP A 385 3.48 5.08 -4.02
CA ASP A 385 3.80 3.79 -3.38
C ASP A 385 2.60 2.81 -3.45
N PHE A 386 1.36 3.30 -3.29
CA PHE A 386 0.15 2.50 -3.50
C PHE A 386 0.13 1.86 -4.91
N GLN A 387 0.42 2.66 -5.94
CA GLN A 387 0.51 2.17 -7.32
C GLN A 387 1.65 1.17 -7.49
N ASP A 388 2.84 1.51 -7.00
CA ASP A 388 4.06 0.74 -7.22
C ASP A 388 3.97 -0.62 -6.54
N ARG A 389 3.43 -0.69 -5.32
CA ARG A 389 3.16 -1.95 -4.60
C ARG A 389 2.13 -2.80 -5.32
N ASN A 390 1.04 -2.22 -5.82
CA ASN A 390 0.09 -2.98 -6.63
C ASN A 390 0.74 -3.52 -7.90
N ASN A 391 1.38 -2.66 -8.68
CA ASN A 391 1.84 -3.03 -10.02
C ASN A 391 3.10 -3.93 -9.98
N SER A 392 3.99 -3.71 -9.01
CA SER A 392 5.27 -4.42 -8.91
C SER A 392 5.20 -5.65 -8.02
N GLU A 393 4.34 -5.66 -6.99
CA GLU A 393 4.25 -6.80 -6.06
C GLU A 393 2.99 -7.63 -6.33
N LEU A 394 1.80 -7.04 -6.21
CA LEU A 394 0.55 -7.80 -6.41
C LEU A 394 0.40 -8.30 -7.85
N VAL A 395 0.62 -7.45 -8.86
CA VAL A 395 0.50 -7.83 -10.27
C VAL A 395 1.73 -8.63 -10.72
N SER A 396 2.94 -8.10 -10.54
CA SER A 396 4.15 -8.66 -11.17
C SER A 396 4.78 -9.82 -10.41
N ILE A 397 4.49 -10.00 -9.12
CA ILE A 397 5.00 -11.13 -8.32
C ILE A 397 3.88 -12.12 -8.03
N PHE A 398 2.91 -11.76 -7.17
CA PHE A 398 1.90 -12.70 -6.67
C PHE A 398 0.95 -13.14 -7.80
N GLY A 399 0.32 -12.16 -8.47
CA GLY A 399 -0.61 -12.37 -9.57
C GLY A 399 0.06 -13.05 -10.78
N ASN A 400 1.30 -12.68 -11.09
CA ASN A 400 2.07 -13.31 -12.17
C ASN A 400 2.33 -14.79 -11.90
N PHE A 401 2.75 -15.16 -10.68
CA PHE A 401 2.98 -16.57 -10.32
C PHE A 401 1.70 -17.39 -10.49
N MET A 402 0.59 -16.87 -9.96
CA MET A 402 -0.73 -17.49 -10.06
C MET A 402 -1.17 -17.66 -11.52
N ASN A 403 -1.07 -16.60 -12.32
CA ASN A 403 -1.47 -16.59 -13.72
C ASN A 403 -0.63 -17.58 -14.54
N ARG A 404 0.71 -17.53 -14.42
CA ARG A 404 1.61 -18.46 -15.14
C ARG A 404 1.33 -19.91 -14.78
N THR A 405 1.10 -20.19 -13.50
CA THR A 405 0.75 -21.54 -13.03
C THR A 405 -0.52 -22.04 -13.71
N TRP A 406 -1.59 -21.24 -13.71
CA TRP A 406 -2.85 -21.61 -14.36
C TRP A 406 -2.73 -21.76 -15.87
N VAL A 407 -2.12 -20.79 -16.55
CA VAL A 407 -1.97 -20.83 -18.01
C VAL A 407 -1.17 -22.06 -18.45
N LEU A 408 -0.05 -22.35 -17.78
CA LEU A 408 0.79 -23.48 -18.13
C LEU A 408 0.14 -24.81 -17.80
N MET A 409 -0.58 -24.94 -16.68
CA MET A 409 -1.25 -26.20 -16.35
C MET A 409 -2.44 -26.50 -17.28
N HIS A 410 -3.14 -25.49 -17.78
CA HIS A 410 -4.14 -25.69 -18.84
C HIS A 410 -3.49 -26.10 -20.15
N LYS A 411 -2.41 -25.41 -20.54
CA LYS A 411 -1.69 -25.66 -21.80
C LYS A 411 -0.96 -27.00 -21.85
N LEU A 412 -0.34 -27.42 -20.73
CA LEU A 412 0.60 -28.55 -20.70
C LEU A 412 0.05 -29.78 -19.95
N CYS A 413 -0.98 -29.61 -19.13
CA CYS A 413 -1.58 -30.69 -18.33
C CYS A 413 -3.11 -30.81 -18.54
N GLY A 414 -3.66 -30.17 -19.57
CA GLY A 414 -5.07 -30.29 -19.96
C GLY A 414 -6.06 -29.81 -18.91
N GLY A 415 -5.67 -28.83 -18.09
CA GLY A 415 -6.55 -28.24 -17.07
C GLY A 415 -6.80 -29.15 -15.86
N LYS A 416 -5.97 -30.20 -15.70
CA LYS A 416 -6.01 -31.12 -14.56
C LYS A 416 -4.73 -31.06 -13.74
N VAL A 417 -4.85 -31.27 -12.42
CA VAL A 417 -3.69 -31.39 -11.52
C VAL A 417 -2.85 -32.59 -11.96
N PRO A 418 -1.59 -32.40 -12.40
CA PRO A 418 -0.75 -33.51 -12.86
C PRO A 418 -0.28 -34.39 -11.68
N LYS A 419 0.20 -35.59 -11.99
CA LYS A 419 0.75 -36.52 -10.98
C LYS A 419 2.13 -36.03 -10.52
N LEU A 420 2.41 -36.16 -9.22
CA LEU A 420 3.78 -36.03 -8.72
C LEU A 420 4.53 -37.37 -8.90
N HIS A 421 5.66 -37.34 -9.59
CA HIS A 421 6.57 -38.45 -9.83
C HIS A 421 7.72 -38.38 -8.83
N GLU A 422 7.53 -39.04 -7.69
CA GLU A 422 8.45 -39.00 -6.53
C GLU A 422 9.85 -39.52 -6.86
N ASP A 423 9.95 -40.45 -7.81
CA ASP A 423 11.18 -41.11 -8.25
C ASP A 423 12.17 -40.17 -8.96
N ILE A 424 11.71 -39.00 -9.44
CA ILE A 424 12.54 -38.04 -10.18
C ILE A 424 12.59 -36.64 -9.54
N LEU A 425 12.20 -36.51 -8.27
CA LEU A 425 12.30 -35.23 -7.54
C LEU A 425 13.76 -34.81 -7.42
N ASP A 426 14.06 -33.59 -7.87
CA ASP A 426 15.40 -33.02 -7.73
C ASP A 426 15.50 -32.06 -6.52
N GLU A 427 16.70 -31.51 -6.32
CA GLU A 427 16.97 -30.62 -5.18
C GLU A 427 16.14 -29.33 -5.22
N LYS A 428 15.77 -28.83 -6.40
CA LYS A 428 14.90 -27.64 -6.51
C LYS A 428 13.46 -27.97 -6.08
N ASP A 429 12.98 -29.17 -6.39
CA ASP A 429 11.66 -29.65 -5.95
C ASP A 429 11.60 -29.74 -4.42
N LYS A 430 12.61 -30.40 -3.82
CA LYS A 430 12.74 -30.54 -2.37
C LYS A 430 12.83 -29.18 -1.67
N ALA A 431 13.64 -28.26 -2.21
CA ALA A 431 13.78 -26.91 -1.66
C ALA A 431 12.46 -26.12 -1.68
N LEU A 432 11.64 -26.28 -2.72
CA LEU A 432 10.31 -25.63 -2.77
C LEU A 432 9.36 -26.22 -1.72
N ILE A 433 9.34 -27.55 -1.56
CA ILE A 433 8.52 -28.24 -0.54
C ILE A 433 8.90 -27.77 0.87
N GLU A 434 10.20 -27.67 1.14
CA GLU A 434 10.73 -27.16 2.40
C GLU A 434 10.35 -25.68 2.60
N ALA A 435 10.49 -24.84 1.57
CA ALA A 435 10.10 -23.43 1.65
C ALA A 435 8.61 -23.25 2.01
N ILE A 436 7.72 -24.04 1.39
CA ILE A 436 6.27 -24.03 1.71
C ILE A 436 6.03 -24.32 3.20
N SER A 437 6.70 -25.34 3.74
CA SER A 437 6.55 -25.74 5.14
C SER A 437 7.12 -24.69 6.10
N ASN A 438 8.30 -24.16 5.79
CA ASN A 438 9.01 -23.20 6.63
C ASN A 438 8.34 -21.82 6.64
N SER A 439 7.82 -21.34 5.51
CA SER A 439 7.12 -20.06 5.43
C SER A 439 5.86 -20.06 6.31
N LYS A 440 5.13 -21.18 6.39
CA LYS A 440 3.99 -21.32 7.31
C LYS A 440 4.40 -21.02 8.76
N ILE A 441 5.46 -21.66 9.24
CA ILE A 441 5.97 -21.52 10.61
C ILE A 441 6.40 -20.07 10.88
N LYS A 442 7.11 -19.44 9.94
CA LYS A 442 7.53 -18.04 10.09
C LYS A 442 6.33 -17.09 10.16
N ILE A 443 5.36 -17.26 9.27
CA ILE A 443 4.15 -16.42 9.22
C ILE A 443 3.35 -16.59 10.51
N GLU A 444 3.18 -17.82 11.01
CA GLU A 444 2.56 -18.11 12.31
C GLU A 444 3.25 -17.32 13.43
N ASN A 445 4.58 -17.41 13.54
CA ASN A 445 5.34 -16.70 14.57
C ASN A 445 5.19 -15.17 14.45
N TYR A 446 5.23 -14.63 13.23
CA TYR A 446 5.04 -13.19 13.03
C TYR A 446 3.62 -12.73 13.40
N LEU A 447 2.59 -13.52 13.10
CA LEU A 447 1.21 -13.19 13.45
C LEU A 447 0.96 -13.26 14.97
N GLU A 448 1.52 -14.26 15.66
CA GLU A 448 1.43 -14.35 17.13
C GLU A 448 2.21 -13.21 17.83
N ASP A 449 3.30 -12.73 17.21
CA ASP A 449 4.11 -11.60 17.70
C ASP A 449 3.56 -10.21 17.27
N PHE A 450 2.42 -10.15 16.57
CA PHE A 450 1.83 -8.92 16.03
C PHE A 450 2.75 -8.13 15.04
N LYS A 451 3.57 -8.86 14.28
CA LYS A 451 4.48 -8.38 13.20
C LYS A 451 3.86 -8.63 11.83
N PHE A 452 2.77 -7.92 11.54
CA PHE A 452 1.95 -8.15 10.34
C PHE A 452 2.67 -7.82 9.04
N ARG A 453 3.52 -6.79 9.05
CA ARG A 453 4.33 -6.43 7.87
C ARG A 453 5.28 -7.55 7.47
N ASP A 454 5.97 -8.15 8.44
CA ASP A 454 6.91 -9.24 8.19
C ASP A 454 6.18 -10.52 7.75
N ALA A 455 5.02 -10.80 8.35
CA ALA A 455 4.16 -11.90 7.93
C ALA A 455 3.71 -11.74 6.45
N LEU A 456 3.22 -10.55 6.06
CA LEU A 456 2.82 -10.28 4.67
C LEU A 456 4.01 -10.39 3.72
N PHE A 457 5.17 -9.86 4.10
CA PHE A 457 6.39 -9.95 3.30
C PHE A 457 6.75 -11.40 2.99
N GLU A 458 6.74 -12.30 3.99
CA GLU A 458 7.05 -13.73 3.79
C GLU A 458 6.06 -14.41 2.82
N VAL A 459 4.77 -14.04 2.82
CA VAL A 459 3.79 -14.56 1.84
C VAL A 459 4.17 -14.17 0.41
N ILE A 460 4.54 -12.91 0.21
CA ILE A 460 4.94 -12.40 -1.12
C ILE A 460 6.29 -12.99 -1.53
N ASP A 461 7.21 -13.17 -0.59
CA ASP A 461 8.52 -13.77 -0.84
C ASP A 461 8.42 -15.26 -1.21
N LEU A 462 7.50 -15.99 -0.59
CA LEU A 462 7.17 -17.35 -1.01
C LEU A 462 6.62 -17.40 -2.45
N SER A 463 5.86 -16.37 -2.86
CA SER A 463 5.42 -16.22 -4.26
C SER A 463 6.58 -15.91 -5.22
N ARG A 464 7.59 -15.12 -4.78
CA ARG A 464 8.83 -14.91 -5.54
C ARG A 464 9.59 -16.23 -5.71
N THR A 465 9.66 -17.03 -4.64
CA THR A 465 10.26 -18.37 -4.66
C THR A 465 9.56 -19.27 -5.69
N GLY A 466 8.22 -19.25 -5.75
CA GLY A 466 7.45 -19.95 -6.78
C GLY A 466 7.76 -19.49 -8.21
N ASN A 467 7.81 -18.18 -8.45
CA ASN A 467 8.21 -17.62 -9.75
C ASN A 467 9.61 -18.07 -10.17
N LYS A 468 10.57 -18.01 -9.24
CA LYS A 468 11.95 -18.45 -9.47
C LYS A 468 12.01 -19.94 -9.76
N TYR A 469 11.33 -20.77 -8.98
CA TYR A 469 11.26 -22.20 -9.20
C TYR A 469 10.75 -22.53 -10.61
N MET A 470 9.65 -21.91 -11.03
CA MET A 470 9.10 -22.10 -12.36
C MET A 470 10.06 -21.61 -13.46
N GLN A 471 10.78 -20.51 -13.21
CA GLN A 471 11.82 -20.00 -14.12
C GLN A 471 13.02 -20.92 -14.24
N ASP A 472 13.45 -21.53 -13.13
CA ASP A 472 14.59 -22.43 -13.09
C ASP A 472 14.29 -23.82 -13.66
N LYS A 473 12.99 -24.18 -13.76
CA LYS A 473 12.49 -25.45 -14.31
C LYS A 473 12.12 -25.36 -15.79
N GLU A 474 11.81 -24.17 -16.27
CA GLU A 474 11.47 -23.86 -17.67
C GLU A 474 10.51 -24.88 -18.34
N PRO A 475 9.34 -25.18 -17.74
CA PRO A 475 8.43 -26.21 -18.27
C PRO A 475 7.99 -25.94 -19.71
N TRP A 476 7.95 -24.67 -20.16
CA TRP A 476 7.66 -24.30 -21.56
C TRP A 476 8.79 -24.68 -22.54
N ILE A 477 10.04 -24.79 -22.07
CA ILE A 477 11.16 -25.28 -22.89
C ILE A 477 11.16 -26.81 -22.89
N VAL A 478 10.97 -27.43 -21.73
CA VAL A 478 10.86 -28.90 -21.62
C VAL A 478 9.72 -29.41 -22.51
N ALA A 479 8.60 -28.68 -22.59
CA ALA A 479 7.46 -29.02 -23.45
C ALA A 479 7.81 -29.13 -24.94
N LYS A 480 8.88 -28.49 -25.42
CA LYS A 480 9.33 -28.63 -26.82
C LYS A 480 9.80 -30.06 -27.12
N GLN A 481 10.23 -30.82 -26.11
CA GLN A 481 10.63 -32.22 -26.24
C GLN A 481 9.43 -33.17 -26.41
N LEU A 482 8.22 -32.71 -26.09
CA LEU A 482 6.98 -33.47 -26.28
C LEU A 482 6.50 -33.48 -27.74
N ALA A 483 7.00 -32.56 -28.58
CA ALA A 483 6.57 -32.44 -29.97
C ALA A 483 7.29 -33.44 -30.89
N SER A 484 6.53 -34.29 -31.61
CA SER A 484 6.97 -34.71 -32.96
C SER A 484 6.83 -33.52 -33.90
N PRO A 485 7.76 -33.25 -34.82
CA PRO A 485 7.43 -32.48 -36.01
C PRO A 485 6.59 -33.40 -36.91
N ASN A 486 5.27 -33.36 -36.78
CA ASN A 486 4.40 -33.82 -37.85
C ASN A 486 3.46 -32.67 -38.25
N PRO A 487 3.46 -32.28 -39.53
CA PRO A 487 2.66 -31.17 -40.01
C PRO A 487 1.20 -31.58 -39.97
N SER A 488 0.37 -30.86 -39.21
CA SER A 488 -1.06 -30.91 -39.39
C SER A 488 -1.39 -30.44 -40.81
N GLU A 489 -1.85 -31.37 -41.63
CA GLU A 489 -2.58 -31.10 -42.86
C GLU A 489 -3.89 -30.39 -42.50
N GLY A 490 -3.87 -29.05 -42.55
CA GLY A 490 -5.06 -28.21 -42.48
C GLY A 490 -5.34 -27.63 -43.87
N GLY A 491 -6.23 -28.28 -44.61
CA GLY A 491 -6.86 -27.73 -45.80
C GLY A 491 -7.75 -26.53 -45.46
N ALA A 492 -7.90 -25.65 -46.45
CA ALA A 492 -8.58 -24.37 -46.37
C ALA A 492 -10.09 -24.46 -46.12
N SER A 493 -10.62 -23.47 -45.41
CA SER A 493 -11.81 -22.75 -45.86
C SER A 493 -11.74 -21.30 -45.36
N ASP A 494 -11.76 -20.37 -46.30
CA ASP A 494 -11.85 -18.94 -46.08
C ASP A 494 -13.10 -18.57 -45.29
N SER A 495 -12.94 -17.90 -44.14
CA SER A 495 -13.88 -16.88 -43.65
C SER A 495 -13.25 -16.09 -42.51
N GLU A 496 -13.56 -14.81 -42.50
CA GLU A 496 -12.95 -13.72 -41.73
C GLU A 496 -12.90 -13.91 -40.20
N SER A 497 -11.93 -13.20 -39.60
CA SER A 497 -11.76 -12.89 -38.17
C SER A 497 -11.25 -14.01 -37.24
N SER A 498 -9.95 -13.99 -36.95
CA SER A 498 -9.45 -14.33 -35.59
C SER A 498 -8.05 -13.78 -35.35
N SER A 499 -7.94 -12.86 -34.39
CA SER A 499 -6.70 -12.49 -33.73
C SER A 499 -6.35 -13.55 -32.69
N GLY A 500 -5.65 -14.61 -33.11
CA GLY A 500 -5.05 -15.62 -32.23
C GLY A 500 -3.52 -15.53 -32.27
N PRO A 501 -2.80 -15.62 -31.13
CA PRO A 501 -1.36 -15.52 -31.13
C PRO A 501 -0.79 -16.92 -31.33
N TYR A 502 -0.46 -17.35 -32.55
CA TYR A 502 0.57 -18.35 -32.90
C TYR A 502 0.42 -18.73 -34.38
N ASP A 503 1.19 -18.09 -35.26
CA ASP A 503 1.59 -18.73 -36.53
C ASP A 503 3.05 -18.30 -36.84
N TYR A 504 3.99 -19.18 -36.50
CA TYR A 504 5.44 -19.11 -36.79
C TYR A 504 6.12 -17.73 -36.53
N GLN A 505 6.48 -17.44 -35.29
CA GLN A 505 7.42 -16.35 -34.97
C GLN A 505 8.84 -16.74 -35.41
N THR A 506 9.18 -16.41 -36.65
CA THR A 506 10.55 -16.44 -37.18
C THR A 506 11.32 -15.16 -36.87
N ALA A 507 10.69 -14.18 -36.20
CA ALA A 507 11.25 -12.91 -35.75
C ALA A 507 10.56 -12.44 -34.46
N ASP A 508 11.21 -11.57 -33.67
CA ASP A 508 10.59 -10.96 -32.49
C ASP A 508 9.53 -9.90 -32.88
N THR A 509 8.67 -9.52 -31.94
CA THR A 509 7.54 -8.62 -32.20
C THR A 509 7.94 -7.21 -32.66
N VAL A 510 9.12 -6.73 -32.26
CA VAL A 510 9.63 -5.41 -32.64
C VAL A 510 10.18 -5.46 -34.06
N ALA A 511 11.06 -6.42 -34.36
CA ALA A 511 11.59 -6.63 -35.70
C ALA A 511 10.47 -6.91 -36.72
N TYR A 512 9.48 -7.72 -36.34
CA TYR A 512 8.32 -8.00 -37.17
C TYR A 512 7.51 -6.74 -37.45
N GLY A 513 7.25 -5.91 -36.43
CA GLY A 513 6.52 -4.65 -36.59
C GLY A 513 7.22 -3.65 -37.53
N LEU A 514 8.55 -3.57 -37.46
CA LEU A 514 9.36 -2.68 -38.29
C LEU A 514 9.41 -3.14 -39.76
N LEU A 515 9.57 -4.44 -39.99
CA LEU A 515 9.79 -5.00 -41.34
C LEU A 515 8.49 -5.30 -42.10
N LYS A 516 7.34 -5.37 -41.41
CA LYS A 516 6.04 -5.73 -42.01
C LYS A 516 5.66 -4.84 -43.20
N LYS A 517 5.88 -3.53 -43.10
CA LYS A 517 5.55 -2.58 -44.19
C LYS A 517 6.38 -2.84 -45.45
N PHE A 518 7.67 -3.11 -45.30
CA PHE A 518 8.57 -3.42 -46.41
C PHE A 518 8.18 -4.74 -47.10
N VAL A 519 7.75 -5.74 -46.34
CA VAL A 519 7.23 -7.01 -46.90
C VAL A 519 5.97 -6.79 -47.74
N GLU A 520 5.04 -5.98 -47.26
CA GLU A 520 3.79 -5.68 -47.99
C GLU A 520 4.10 -4.92 -49.30
N GLU A 521 5.07 -4.01 -49.27
CA GLU A 521 5.57 -3.29 -50.44
C GLU A 521 6.24 -4.23 -51.47
N HIS A 522 7.20 -5.06 -51.06
CA HIS A 522 7.88 -6.01 -51.96
C HIS A 522 6.92 -7.02 -52.58
N ARG A 523 5.88 -7.48 -51.85
CA ARG A 523 4.85 -8.37 -52.42
C ARG A 523 3.99 -7.71 -53.48
N SER A 524 3.85 -6.39 -53.41
CA SER A 524 3.04 -5.58 -54.32
C SER A 524 3.85 -5.14 -55.54
N ASN A 525 5.18 -5.10 -55.45
CA ASN A 525 6.09 -4.72 -56.53
C ASN A 525 7.22 -5.75 -56.78
N PRO A 526 6.89 -7.02 -57.10
CA PRO A 526 7.90 -8.05 -57.38
C PRO A 526 8.60 -7.82 -58.73
N THR A 527 9.88 -8.17 -58.79
CA THR A 527 10.66 -8.21 -60.03
C THR A 527 10.12 -9.28 -61.00
N GLU A 528 10.49 -9.16 -62.28
CA GLU A 528 10.12 -10.15 -63.30
C GLU A 528 10.58 -11.56 -62.93
N ALA A 529 11.82 -11.70 -62.44
CA ALA A 529 12.37 -12.97 -61.99
C ALA A 529 11.61 -13.54 -60.77
N GLU A 530 11.30 -12.73 -59.76
CA GLU A 530 10.49 -13.18 -58.61
C GLU A 530 9.08 -13.60 -59.03
N ASN A 531 8.47 -12.89 -59.98
CA ASN A 531 7.16 -13.26 -60.52
C ASN A 531 7.20 -14.63 -61.20
N ILE A 532 8.19 -14.85 -62.07
CA ILE A 532 8.39 -16.13 -62.76
C ILE A 532 8.58 -17.26 -61.74
N LEU A 533 9.50 -17.09 -60.79
CA LEU A 533 9.77 -18.10 -59.77
C LEU A 533 8.53 -18.35 -58.88
N TRP A 534 7.78 -17.31 -58.51
CA TRP A 534 6.57 -17.47 -57.72
C TRP A 534 5.50 -18.31 -58.44
N GLN A 535 5.32 -18.16 -59.75
CA GLN A 535 4.31 -18.91 -60.50
C GLN A 535 4.55 -20.43 -60.49
N VAL A 536 5.82 -20.82 -60.39
CA VAL A 536 6.25 -22.22 -60.40
C VAL A 536 6.40 -22.84 -59.00
N VAL A 537 6.66 -22.05 -57.94
CA VAL A 537 6.75 -22.58 -56.55
C VAL A 537 5.47 -22.40 -55.71
N ARG A 538 4.55 -21.50 -56.11
CA ARG A 538 3.30 -21.27 -55.37
C ARG A 538 2.40 -22.49 -55.35
N GLY A 539 1.53 -22.56 -54.34
CA GLY A 539 0.45 -23.55 -54.31
C GLY A 539 0.92 -25.00 -54.31
N LYS A 540 2.09 -25.27 -53.72
CA LYS A 540 2.70 -26.61 -53.62
C LYS A 540 3.06 -27.26 -54.97
N LYS A 541 3.21 -26.47 -56.03
CA LYS A 541 3.55 -26.97 -57.38
C LYS A 541 4.93 -27.63 -57.48
N LEU A 542 5.84 -27.35 -56.55
CA LEU A 542 7.17 -27.98 -56.49
C LEU A 542 7.15 -29.13 -55.48
N ASP A 543 6.82 -30.34 -55.96
CA ASP A 543 6.82 -31.61 -55.19
C ASP A 543 6.14 -31.53 -53.80
N SER A 544 4.96 -30.90 -53.74
CA SER A 544 4.17 -30.70 -52.52
C SER A 544 4.77 -29.78 -51.44
N PHE A 545 5.96 -29.20 -51.66
CA PHE A 545 6.58 -28.28 -50.70
C PHE A 545 5.92 -26.90 -50.71
N LYS A 546 5.60 -26.36 -49.52
CA LYS A 546 4.93 -25.05 -49.37
C LYS A 546 5.96 -23.93 -49.24
N PHE A 547 5.97 -23.04 -50.23
CA PHE A 547 6.75 -21.80 -50.18
C PHE A 547 5.92 -20.60 -49.73
N ARG A 548 6.56 -19.70 -48.97
CA ARG A 548 6.09 -18.33 -48.67
C ARG A 548 7.00 -17.35 -49.40
N ARG A 549 6.45 -16.27 -49.96
CA ARG A 549 7.24 -15.18 -50.57
C ARG A 549 7.38 -14.00 -49.62
N GLN A 550 8.51 -13.30 -49.67
CA GLN A 550 8.81 -12.09 -48.89
C GLN A 550 8.49 -12.33 -47.40
N HIS A 551 9.26 -13.22 -46.76
CA HIS A 551 8.99 -13.70 -45.40
C HIS A 551 10.09 -13.27 -44.43
N ILE A 552 9.69 -12.74 -43.27
CA ILE A 552 10.63 -12.23 -42.26
C ILE A 552 11.27 -13.40 -41.53
N VAL A 553 12.60 -13.42 -41.42
CA VAL A 553 13.39 -14.35 -40.60
C VAL A 553 14.42 -13.53 -39.84
N GLY A 554 14.29 -13.44 -38.52
CA GLY A 554 15.06 -12.53 -37.67
C GLY A 554 14.82 -11.08 -38.06
N THR A 555 15.88 -10.38 -38.43
CA THR A 555 15.85 -9.00 -38.93
C THR A 555 15.88 -8.91 -40.46
N TYR A 556 15.71 -10.04 -41.15
CA TYR A 556 15.89 -10.16 -42.60
C TYR A 556 14.58 -10.55 -43.32
N ILE A 557 14.41 -10.12 -44.58
CA ILE A 557 13.27 -10.47 -45.44
C ILE A 557 13.77 -11.39 -46.56
N ALA A 558 13.35 -12.65 -46.56
CA ALA A 558 13.70 -13.62 -47.59
C ALA A 558 12.72 -13.56 -48.78
N ASP A 559 13.25 -13.61 -50.01
CA ASP A 559 12.41 -13.56 -51.23
C ASP A 559 11.45 -14.75 -51.31
N PHE A 560 11.96 -15.96 -51.08
CA PHE A 560 11.15 -17.17 -50.92
C PHE A 560 11.69 -18.05 -49.81
N VAL A 561 10.78 -18.69 -49.06
CA VAL A 561 11.15 -19.62 -47.99
C VAL A 561 10.23 -20.84 -47.94
N CYS A 562 10.84 -22.02 -47.85
CA CYS A 562 10.18 -23.26 -47.46
C CYS A 562 10.44 -23.50 -45.98
N LEU A 563 9.49 -23.08 -45.12
CA LEU A 563 9.65 -23.17 -43.65
C LEU A 563 9.83 -24.62 -43.17
N SER A 564 9.10 -25.57 -43.77
CA SER A 564 9.16 -26.98 -43.38
C SER A 564 10.53 -27.61 -43.61
N GLN A 565 11.29 -27.12 -44.59
CA GLN A 565 12.64 -27.61 -44.89
C GLN A 565 13.72 -26.61 -44.48
N LYS A 566 13.37 -25.48 -43.85
CA LYS A 566 14.28 -24.37 -43.54
C LYS A 566 15.20 -24.00 -44.73
N LEU A 567 14.61 -23.84 -45.92
CA LEU A 567 15.33 -23.44 -47.13
C LEU A 567 14.85 -22.05 -47.56
N ILE A 568 15.79 -21.12 -47.72
CA ILE A 568 15.58 -19.78 -48.28
C ILE A 568 16.12 -19.77 -49.71
N VAL A 569 15.37 -19.16 -50.62
CA VAL A 569 15.76 -18.93 -52.01
C VAL A 569 15.73 -17.42 -52.24
N GLU A 570 16.86 -16.82 -52.59
CA GLU A 570 16.97 -15.40 -52.96
C GLU A 570 17.13 -15.26 -54.47
N VAL A 571 16.56 -14.20 -55.02
CA VAL A 571 16.61 -13.85 -56.44
C VAL A 571 17.37 -12.52 -56.56
N ASP A 572 18.68 -12.61 -56.69
CA ASP A 572 19.58 -11.46 -56.61
C ASP A 572 19.75 -10.78 -58.00
N GLY A 573 19.73 -9.44 -58.02
CA GLY A 573 20.10 -8.64 -59.19
C GLY A 573 21.62 -8.51 -59.38
N LEU A 574 22.07 -8.04 -60.56
CA LEU A 574 23.49 -7.88 -60.99
C LEU A 574 24.36 -6.92 -60.15
N ILE A 575 24.01 -6.60 -58.91
CA ILE A 575 24.69 -5.61 -58.04
C ILE A 575 25.74 -6.27 -57.10
N HIS A 576 25.88 -7.60 -57.09
CA HIS A 576 26.77 -8.34 -56.17
C HIS A 576 28.29 -8.29 -56.45
N ASN A 577 28.76 -7.46 -57.39
CA ASN A 577 30.20 -7.30 -57.66
C ASN A 577 30.84 -6.07 -56.97
N ILE A 578 30.12 -5.35 -56.11
CA ILE A 578 30.67 -4.21 -55.36
C ILE A 578 31.27 -4.70 -54.01
N PRO A 579 32.56 -4.44 -53.72
CA PRO A 579 33.25 -4.97 -52.53
C PRO A 579 32.64 -4.58 -51.18
N GLU A 580 31.98 -3.43 -51.10
CA GLU A 580 31.44 -2.85 -49.85
C GLU A 580 30.22 -3.63 -49.30
N HIS A 581 29.55 -4.45 -50.12
CA HIS A 581 28.43 -5.30 -49.69
C HIS A 581 28.83 -6.74 -49.30
N LYS A 582 30.10 -7.14 -49.47
CA LYS A 582 30.56 -8.52 -49.16
C LYS A 582 30.81 -8.78 -47.66
N LEU A 583 31.03 -7.73 -46.87
CA LEU A 583 31.26 -7.84 -45.42
C LEU A 583 29.96 -8.10 -44.63
N SER A 584 28.79 -7.60 -45.06
CA SER A 584 27.51 -7.83 -44.36
C SER A 584 26.77 -9.12 -44.78
N ASP A 585 27.10 -9.68 -45.94
CA ASP A 585 26.34 -10.80 -46.52
C ASP A 585 26.77 -12.18 -45.95
N ALA A 586 28.04 -12.29 -45.53
CA ALA A 586 28.55 -13.45 -44.80
C ALA A 586 28.01 -13.52 -43.37
N GLU A 587 27.91 -12.36 -42.70
CA GLU A 587 27.30 -12.23 -41.36
C GLU A 587 25.80 -12.54 -41.40
N ARG A 588 25.08 -12.01 -42.40
CA ARG A 588 23.66 -12.33 -42.67
C ARG A 588 23.45 -13.81 -42.91
N THR A 589 24.29 -14.43 -43.74
CA THR A 589 24.22 -15.87 -44.02
C THR A 589 24.54 -16.70 -42.76
N ALA A 590 25.47 -16.24 -41.92
CA ALA A 590 25.80 -16.89 -40.65
C ALA A 590 24.64 -16.80 -39.63
N GLU A 591 23.94 -15.67 -39.57
CA GLU A 591 22.76 -15.48 -38.73
C GLU A 591 21.59 -16.35 -39.19
N LEU A 592 21.27 -16.39 -40.48
CA LEU A 592 20.24 -17.27 -41.04
C LEU A 592 20.58 -18.75 -40.81
N LYS A 593 21.86 -19.13 -40.92
CA LYS A 593 22.34 -20.48 -40.56
C LYS A 593 22.17 -20.78 -39.07
N ARG A 594 22.32 -19.80 -38.17
CA ARG A 594 22.06 -19.96 -36.73
C ARG A 594 20.58 -20.23 -36.44
N PHE A 595 19.67 -19.69 -37.23
CA PHE A 595 18.24 -20.05 -37.20
C PHE A 595 17.94 -21.41 -37.87
N GLY A 596 18.96 -22.05 -38.44
CA GLY A 596 18.89 -23.36 -39.10
C GLY A 596 18.44 -23.28 -40.56
N PHE A 597 18.41 -22.08 -41.16
CA PHE A 597 18.10 -21.91 -42.57
C PHE A 597 19.33 -22.09 -43.45
N GLU A 598 19.14 -22.72 -44.60
CA GLU A 598 20.11 -22.72 -45.69
C GLU A 598 19.62 -21.78 -46.78
N VAL A 599 20.54 -21.02 -47.36
CA VAL A 599 20.24 -20.01 -48.39
C VAL A 599 20.83 -20.50 -49.71
N ILE A 600 19.99 -20.55 -50.75
CA ILE A 600 20.43 -20.72 -52.15
C ILE A 600 20.06 -19.44 -52.91
N ARG A 601 20.91 -19.04 -53.86
CA ARG A 601 20.77 -17.78 -54.60
C ARG A 601 20.77 -18.05 -56.08
N PHE A 602 19.95 -17.32 -56.81
CA PHE A 602 19.91 -17.33 -58.26
C PHE A 602 19.94 -15.89 -58.77
N THR A 603 20.61 -15.68 -59.89
CA THR A 603 20.57 -14.40 -60.60
C THR A 603 19.25 -14.22 -61.34
N ASN A 604 18.84 -12.98 -61.58
CA ASN A 604 17.66 -12.68 -62.39
C ASN A 604 17.70 -13.39 -63.77
N ASP A 605 18.87 -13.44 -64.42
CA ASP A 605 19.04 -14.08 -65.72
C ASP A 605 18.81 -15.60 -65.64
N GLU A 606 19.32 -16.28 -64.61
CA GLU A 606 19.09 -17.72 -64.40
C GLU A 606 17.60 -18.02 -64.19
N VAL A 607 16.88 -17.18 -63.44
CA VAL A 607 15.45 -17.39 -63.19
C VAL A 607 14.62 -17.13 -64.45
N ILE A 608 14.95 -16.10 -65.22
CA ILE A 608 14.21 -15.71 -66.44
C ILE A 608 14.49 -16.66 -67.60
N ASN A 609 15.75 -16.99 -67.84
CA ASN A 609 16.19 -17.70 -69.05
C ASN A 609 16.50 -19.19 -68.82
N ASN A 610 16.60 -19.65 -67.57
CA ASN A 610 16.94 -21.03 -67.23
C ASN A 610 16.14 -21.57 -66.03
N THR A 611 14.83 -21.33 -66.03
CA THR A 611 13.93 -21.67 -64.91
C THR A 611 13.99 -23.16 -64.53
N ASP A 612 14.17 -24.07 -65.50
CA ASP A 612 14.27 -25.51 -65.23
C ASP A 612 15.50 -25.87 -64.40
N PHE A 613 16.65 -25.23 -64.65
CA PHE A 613 17.86 -25.41 -63.84
C PHE A 613 17.65 -24.91 -62.40
N VAL A 614 16.99 -23.76 -62.24
CA VAL A 614 16.65 -23.18 -60.93
C VAL A 614 15.74 -24.13 -60.15
N LEU A 615 14.68 -24.64 -60.79
CA LEU A 615 13.74 -25.56 -60.16
C LEU A 615 14.40 -26.88 -59.75
N ASN A 616 15.22 -27.47 -60.61
CA ASN A 616 15.95 -28.70 -60.30
C ASN A 616 16.92 -28.50 -59.14
N SER A 617 17.58 -27.34 -59.07
CA SER A 617 18.50 -26.98 -57.96
C SER A 617 17.76 -26.84 -56.62
N ILE A 618 16.60 -26.16 -56.62
CA ILE A 618 15.74 -26.03 -55.44
C ILE A 618 15.22 -27.41 -55.01
N LEU A 619 14.70 -28.20 -55.96
CA LEU A 619 14.13 -29.52 -55.67
C LEU A 619 15.18 -30.51 -55.14
N SER A 620 16.38 -30.51 -55.71
CA SER A 620 17.51 -31.30 -55.21
C SER A 620 17.82 -30.97 -53.75
N LYS A 621 17.90 -29.67 -53.42
CA LYS A 621 18.12 -29.21 -52.04
C LYS A 621 16.99 -29.55 -51.08
N LEU A 622 15.73 -29.41 -51.52
CA LEU A 622 14.58 -29.82 -50.73
C LEU A 622 14.58 -31.33 -50.44
N THR A 623 14.97 -32.14 -51.42
CA THR A 623 15.02 -33.60 -51.30
C THR A 623 16.16 -34.06 -50.39
N GLU A 624 17.35 -33.48 -50.54
CA GLU A 624 18.50 -33.68 -49.64
C GLU A 624 18.11 -33.37 -48.18
N LYS A 625 17.40 -32.26 -47.97
CA LYS A 625 16.93 -31.85 -46.64
C LYS A 625 15.80 -32.71 -46.11
N LYS A 626 14.85 -33.14 -46.95
CA LYS A 626 13.78 -34.07 -46.56
C LYS A 626 14.35 -35.40 -46.06
N GLN A 627 15.44 -35.88 -46.69
CA GLN A 627 16.19 -37.02 -46.19
C GLN A 627 16.93 -36.68 -44.88
N LYS A 628 17.64 -35.55 -44.75
CA LYS A 628 18.29 -35.18 -43.47
C LYS A 628 17.31 -34.98 -42.30
N LEU A 629 16.11 -34.46 -42.56
CA LEU A 629 15.02 -34.30 -41.57
C LEU A 629 14.33 -35.62 -41.23
N SER A 630 14.34 -36.62 -42.12
CA SER A 630 13.88 -37.98 -41.79
C SER A 630 14.90 -38.75 -40.94
N TRP A 631 16.15 -38.27 -40.85
CA TRP A 631 17.24 -38.84 -40.06
C TRP A 631 17.64 -37.99 -38.83
N SER A 632 16.88 -36.93 -38.48
CA SER A 632 17.01 -36.26 -37.18
C SER A 632 15.98 -36.84 -36.21
N GLU A 633 16.47 -37.67 -35.29
CA GLU A 633 15.71 -38.51 -34.37
C GLU A 633 14.58 -37.75 -33.66
N ASN A 634 13.35 -38.27 -33.75
CA ASN A 634 12.36 -38.05 -32.70
C ASN A 634 12.98 -38.54 -31.38
N PRO A 635 12.88 -37.79 -30.26
CA PRO A 635 13.30 -38.33 -28.98
C PRO A 635 12.55 -39.65 -28.74
N PRO A 636 13.22 -40.71 -28.26
CA PRO A 636 12.57 -41.98 -27.92
C PRO A 636 11.33 -41.73 -27.05
N LEU A 637 10.33 -42.63 -27.11
CA LEU A 637 9.13 -42.53 -26.27
C LEU A 637 9.49 -42.31 -24.78
N GLU A 638 10.58 -42.94 -24.31
CA GLU A 638 11.16 -42.75 -22.97
C GLU A 638 11.56 -41.29 -22.69
N GLY A 639 12.11 -40.57 -23.68
CA GLY A 639 12.49 -39.16 -23.56
C GLY A 639 11.29 -38.22 -23.45
N ARG A 640 10.18 -38.54 -24.14
CA ARG A 640 8.92 -37.78 -24.03
C ARG A 640 8.24 -38.01 -22.69
N GLU A 641 8.22 -39.25 -22.22
CA GLU A 641 7.69 -39.59 -20.91
C GLU A 641 8.50 -38.90 -19.81
N ALA A 642 9.84 -38.94 -19.89
CA ALA A 642 10.71 -38.24 -18.94
C ALA A 642 10.50 -36.71 -18.97
N ALA A 643 10.31 -36.11 -20.15
CA ALA A 643 9.99 -34.69 -20.28
C ALA A 643 8.64 -34.34 -19.66
N GLN A 644 7.61 -35.16 -19.90
CA GLN A 644 6.29 -34.96 -19.30
C GLN A 644 6.34 -35.08 -17.78
N LYS A 645 7.06 -36.08 -17.23
CA LYS A 645 7.20 -36.23 -15.77
C LYS A 645 7.83 -34.99 -15.11
N LYS A 646 8.81 -34.35 -15.76
CA LYS A 646 9.43 -33.10 -15.28
C LYS A 646 8.43 -31.92 -15.30
N ILE A 647 7.63 -31.80 -16.35
CA ILE A 647 6.58 -30.78 -16.46
C ILE A 647 5.51 -31.01 -15.39
N ASP A 648 5.09 -32.26 -15.22
CA ASP A 648 4.11 -32.69 -14.22
C ASP A 648 4.57 -32.32 -12.81
N ASN A 649 5.81 -32.66 -12.42
CA ASN A 649 6.36 -32.30 -11.10
C ASN A 649 6.38 -30.79 -10.89
N CYS A 650 6.88 -30.04 -11.88
CA CYS A 650 6.92 -28.59 -11.82
C CYS A 650 5.54 -27.97 -11.59
N LEU A 651 4.55 -28.38 -12.39
CA LEU A 651 3.21 -27.79 -12.32
C LEU A 651 2.41 -28.33 -11.12
N HIS A 652 2.65 -29.57 -10.69
CA HIS A 652 2.08 -30.10 -9.46
C HIS A 652 2.51 -29.25 -8.27
N LEU A 653 3.82 -29.04 -8.08
CA LEU A 653 4.33 -28.27 -6.95
C LEU A 653 3.94 -26.80 -7.02
N CYS A 654 3.93 -26.19 -8.21
CA CYS A 654 3.38 -24.84 -8.37
C CYS A 654 1.91 -24.78 -7.92
N LEU A 655 1.07 -25.74 -8.31
CA LEU A 655 -0.33 -25.80 -7.91
C LEU A 655 -0.49 -25.99 -6.39
N GLN A 656 0.29 -26.86 -5.77
CA GLN A 656 0.29 -26.99 -4.30
C GLN A 656 0.74 -25.68 -3.63
N LEU A 657 1.74 -24.99 -4.17
CA LEU A 657 2.15 -23.69 -3.65
C LEU A 657 1.03 -22.65 -3.79
N THR A 658 0.35 -22.57 -4.94
CA THR A 658 -0.78 -21.63 -5.11
C THR A 658 -1.93 -21.88 -4.13
N ALA A 659 -2.17 -23.16 -3.82
CA ALA A 659 -3.10 -23.59 -2.79
C ALA A 659 -2.67 -23.09 -1.39
N ASN A 660 -1.39 -23.23 -1.05
CA ASN A 660 -0.83 -22.71 0.21
C ASN A 660 -0.90 -21.17 0.30
N LEU A 661 -0.53 -20.47 -0.77
CA LEU A 661 -0.60 -19.00 -0.83
C LEU A 661 -2.03 -18.51 -0.63
N THR A 662 -3.04 -19.25 -1.11
CA THR A 662 -4.45 -18.91 -0.89
C THR A 662 -4.81 -18.92 0.60
N ILE A 663 -4.29 -19.89 1.36
CA ILE A 663 -4.51 -19.99 2.82
C ILE A 663 -3.76 -18.87 3.55
N LEU A 664 -2.47 -18.71 3.23
CA LEU A 664 -1.57 -17.78 3.91
C LEU A 664 -1.91 -16.30 3.63
N ILE A 665 -2.44 -15.98 2.44
CA ILE A 665 -2.84 -14.62 2.10
C ILE A 665 -4.22 -14.24 2.65
N ASN A 666 -5.07 -15.22 3.00
CA ASN A 666 -6.47 -14.98 3.39
C ASN A 666 -6.66 -13.99 4.57
N PRO A 667 -5.83 -13.98 5.62
CA PRO A 667 -5.92 -12.96 6.66
C PRO A 667 -5.72 -11.54 6.13
N PHE A 668 -4.89 -11.38 5.10
CA PHE A 668 -4.50 -10.10 4.52
C PHE A 668 -5.48 -9.66 3.41
N LEU A 669 -5.74 -10.56 2.45
CA LEU A 669 -6.49 -10.30 1.20
C LEU A 669 -7.64 -11.29 1.03
N PRO A 670 -8.73 -11.17 1.83
CA PRO A 670 -9.80 -12.16 1.85
C PRO A 670 -10.59 -12.26 0.54
N ASN A 671 -10.77 -11.16 -0.19
CA ASN A 671 -11.49 -11.18 -1.47
C ASN A 671 -10.67 -11.91 -2.55
N THR A 672 -9.35 -11.71 -2.54
CA THR A 672 -8.38 -12.38 -3.40
C THR A 672 -8.33 -13.87 -3.09
N ALA A 673 -8.23 -14.25 -1.81
CA ALA A 673 -8.27 -15.66 -1.41
C ALA A 673 -9.56 -16.35 -1.88
N LYS A 674 -10.72 -15.71 -1.69
CA LYS A 674 -12.01 -16.22 -2.18
C LYS A 674 -12.04 -16.40 -3.70
N LYS A 675 -11.46 -15.45 -4.46
CA LYS A 675 -11.32 -15.57 -5.92
C LYS A 675 -10.44 -16.77 -6.30
N MET A 676 -9.33 -16.99 -5.59
CA MET A 676 -8.44 -18.14 -5.80
C MET A 676 -9.14 -19.47 -5.47
N LEU A 677 -9.93 -19.56 -4.40
CA LEU A 677 -10.77 -20.74 -4.12
C LEU A 677 -11.74 -21.03 -5.28
N GLY A 678 -12.37 -19.98 -5.81
CA GLY A 678 -13.24 -20.07 -6.98
C GLY A 678 -12.52 -20.64 -8.20
N MET A 679 -11.29 -20.17 -8.49
CA MET A 679 -10.45 -20.69 -9.57
C MET A 679 -10.06 -22.16 -9.36
N MET A 680 -9.77 -22.54 -8.11
CA MET A 680 -9.42 -23.91 -7.73
C MET A 680 -10.62 -24.86 -7.62
N LYS A 681 -11.87 -24.36 -7.65
CA LYS A 681 -13.10 -25.13 -7.39
C LYS A 681 -13.08 -25.84 -6.03
N VAL A 682 -12.64 -25.15 -5.01
CA VAL A 682 -12.56 -25.67 -3.63
C VAL A 682 -13.46 -24.84 -2.72
N VAL A 683 -13.82 -25.42 -1.58
CA VAL A 683 -14.66 -24.76 -0.56
C VAL A 683 -13.81 -24.07 0.51
N ASP A 684 -14.43 -23.19 1.29
CA ASP A 684 -13.77 -22.39 2.32
C ASP A 684 -13.01 -23.21 3.36
N LYS A 685 -13.36 -24.48 3.58
CA LYS A 685 -12.62 -25.42 4.45
C LYS A 685 -11.13 -25.53 4.07
N MET A 686 -10.78 -25.25 2.82
CA MET A 686 -9.38 -25.21 2.40
C MET A 686 -8.58 -24.14 3.15
N LEU A 687 -9.22 -23.03 3.53
CA LEU A 687 -8.60 -21.93 4.27
C LEU A 687 -8.32 -22.25 5.75
N ASP A 688 -8.71 -23.44 6.24
CA ASP A 688 -8.31 -23.89 7.57
C ASP A 688 -6.77 -23.87 7.67
N TRP A 689 -6.25 -23.22 8.70
CA TRP A 689 -4.82 -22.90 8.83
C TRP A 689 -3.94 -24.15 8.94
N GLU A 690 -4.50 -25.25 9.47
CA GLU A 690 -3.84 -26.56 9.56
C GLU A 690 -3.47 -27.14 8.19
N ASN A 691 -4.14 -26.70 7.11
CA ASN A 691 -3.86 -27.14 5.76
C ASN A 691 -2.59 -26.49 5.17
N ALA A 692 -2.22 -25.29 5.64
CA ALA A 692 -1.02 -24.61 5.15
C ALA A 692 0.25 -25.42 5.48
N GLY A 693 1.27 -25.33 4.63
CA GLY A 693 2.47 -26.16 4.67
C GLY A 693 2.33 -27.51 3.94
N SER A 694 1.11 -27.93 3.57
CA SER A 694 0.87 -29.23 2.93
C SER A 694 1.09 -29.19 1.42
N ILE A 695 1.65 -30.28 0.87
CA ILE A 695 1.75 -30.51 -0.59
C ILE A 695 0.65 -31.45 -1.13
N LYS A 696 -0.40 -31.71 -0.33
CA LYS A 696 -1.52 -32.60 -0.69
C LYS A 696 -2.86 -31.87 -0.61
N LEU A 697 -2.91 -30.63 -1.06
CA LEU A 697 -4.11 -29.78 -1.03
C LEU A 697 -5.00 -29.98 -2.25
N LEU A 698 -4.41 -30.10 -3.43
CA LEU A 698 -5.14 -30.35 -4.68
C LEU A 698 -4.90 -31.79 -5.13
N SER A 699 -5.97 -32.57 -5.31
CA SER A 699 -5.90 -33.98 -5.70
C SER A 699 -5.52 -34.15 -7.17
N VAL A 700 -4.70 -35.16 -7.46
CA VAL A 700 -4.28 -35.50 -8.84
C VAL A 700 -5.49 -35.80 -9.72
N GLY A 701 -5.46 -35.33 -10.97
CA GLY A 701 -6.53 -35.49 -11.95
C GLY A 701 -7.71 -34.51 -11.77
N TYR A 702 -7.74 -33.74 -10.69
CA TYR A 702 -8.80 -32.76 -10.43
C TYR A 702 -8.76 -31.62 -11.44
N SER A 703 -9.93 -31.25 -12.00
CA SER A 703 -10.03 -30.22 -13.04
C SER A 703 -10.27 -28.83 -12.46
N LEU A 704 -9.39 -27.88 -12.76
CA LEU A 704 -9.47 -26.50 -12.27
C LEU A 704 -10.28 -25.61 -13.23
N ARG A 705 -10.60 -24.36 -12.84
CA ARG A 705 -11.20 -23.38 -13.78
C ARG A 705 -10.13 -22.73 -14.64
N GLU A 706 -10.56 -22.09 -15.72
CA GLU A 706 -9.70 -21.26 -16.57
C GLU A 706 -9.02 -20.12 -15.78
N PRO A 707 -7.84 -19.66 -16.21
CA PRO A 707 -7.13 -18.54 -15.60
C PRO A 707 -7.99 -17.28 -15.55
N GLN A 708 -7.87 -16.55 -14.44
CA GLN A 708 -8.42 -15.21 -14.27
C GLN A 708 -7.34 -14.29 -13.68
N LEU A 709 -7.32 -13.03 -14.12
CA LEU A 709 -6.43 -12.02 -13.54
C LEU A 709 -6.90 -11.70 -12.13
N LEU A 710 -6.00 -11.82 -11.14
CA LEU A 710 -6.32 -11.50 -9.75
C LEU A 710 -6.41 -9.99 -9.53
N PHE A 711 -5.43 -9.25 -10.05
CA PHE A 711 -5.30 -7.80 -9.90
C PHE A 711 -5.23 -7.10 -11.25
N ARG A 712 -5.77 -5.89 -11.34
CA ARG A 712 -5.54 -4.97 -12.45
C ARG A 712 -4.36 -4.06 -12.13
N LYS A 713 -3.74 -3.49 -13.16
CA LYS A 713 -2.81 -2.38 -12.95
C LYS A 713 -3.58 -1.13 -12.52
N ILE A 714 -2.92 -0.32 -11.69
CA ILE A 714 -3.36 1.04 -11.35
C ILE A 714 -2.62 1.99 -12.28
N GLU A 715 -3.38 2.81 -13.01
CA GLU A 715 -2.86 3.69 -14.06
C GLU A 715 -2.45 5.06 -13.48
N ASP A 716 -1.47 5.73 -14.11
CA ASP A 716 -0.96 7.03 -13.65
C ASP A 716 -2.04 8.12 -13.56
N GLY A 717 -3.05 8.04 -14.44
CA GLY A 717 -4.20 8.96 -14.43
C GLY A 717 -5.05 8.84 -13.17
N GLU A 718 -5.26 7.61 -12.65
CA GLU A 718 -5.99 7.38 -11.41
C GLU A 718 -5.24 7.96 -10.21
N ILE A 719 -3.92 7.79 -10.18
CA ILE A 719 -3.03 8.34 -9.16
C ILE A 719 -3.03 9.86 -9.17
N SER A 720 -2.89 10.45 -10.36
CA SER A 720 -2.88 11.90 -10.54
C SER A 720 -4.19 12.52 -10.04
N ALA A 721 -5.33 11.90 -10.37
CA ALA A 721 -6.65 12.35 -9.90
C ALA A 721 -6.77 12.33 -8.37
N GLN A 722 -6.22 11.32 -7.71
CA GLN A 722 -6.26 11.24 -6.24
C GLN A 722 -5.35 12.25 -5.54
N VAL A 723 -4.15 12.47 -6.08
CA VAL A 723 -3.23 13.51 -5.57
C VAL A 723 -3.86 14.89 -5.74
N GLU A 724 -4.49 15.15 -6.89
CA GLU A 724 -5.19 16.41 -7.16
C GLU A 724 -6.42 16.58 -6.25
N LYS A 725 -7.20 15.51 -6.04
CA LYS A 725 -8.31 15.48 -5.07
C LYS A 725 -7.83 15.84 -3.66
N LEU A 726 -6.74 15.24 -3.19
CA LEU A 726 -6.16 15.51 -1.87
C LEU A 726 -5.71 16.98 -1.75
N LYS A 727 -5.02 17.51 -2.77
CA LYS A 727 -4.62 18.94 -2.82
C LYS A 727 -5.80 19.89 -2.87
N SER A 728 -6.85 19.55 -3.62
CA SER A 728 -8.09 20.35 -3.68
C SER A 728 -8.81 20.40 -2.33
N GLY A 729 -8.66 19.36 -1.51
CA GLY A 729 -9.17 19.28 -0.14
C GLY A 729 -8.68 20.44 0.73
N LEU A 730 -7.43 20.88 0.55
CA LEU A 730 -6.83 22.01 1.28
C LEU A 730 -7.47 23.36 0.94
N ILE A 731 -8.06 23.49 -0.25
CA ILE A 731 -8.60 24.77 -0.78
C ILE A 731 -10.06 24.97 -0.34
N LYS A 732 -10.79 23.87 -0.11
CA LYS A 732 -12.23 23.88 0.22
C LYS A 732 -12.65 24.54 1.56
N PRO A 733 -11.86 24.61 2.64
CA PRO A 733 -12.33 25.22 3.89
C PRO A 733 -12.55 26.73 3.78
N LYS A 734 -11.78 27.43 2.92
CA LYS A 734 -11.90 28.90 2.79
C LYS A 734 -13.08 29.33 1.91
N THR A 735 -13.48 28.54 0.92
CA THR A 735 -14.47 29.00 -0.08
C THR A 735 -15.91 28.91 0.40
N GLU A 736 -16.23 28.04 1.36
CA GLU A 736 -17.61 27.92 1.88
C GLU A 736 -17.94 29.00 2.93
N GLU A 737 -16.96 29.44 3.73
CA GLU A 737 -17.13 30.59 4.62
C GLU A 737 -17.21 31.92 3.84
N ILE A 738 -16.45 32.04 2.75
CA ILE A 738 -16.47 33.24 1.89
C ILE A 738 -17.78 33.35 1.09
N LYS A 739 -18.40 32.24 0.68
CA LYS A 739 -19.66 32.27 -0.10
C LYS A 739 -20.87 32.84 0.66
N MET A 740 -20.89 32.79 2.00
CA MET A 740 -21.95 33.44 2.80
C MET A 740 -21.69 34.95 3.02
N GLU A 741 -20.44 35.41 2.92
CA GLU A 741 -20.08 36.84 3.00
C GLU A 741 -20.12 37.56 1.64
N GLU A 742 -19.80 36.86 0.55
CA GLU A 742 -19.77 37.44 -0.81
C GLU A 742 -21.15 37.78 -1.37
N ALA A 743 -22.22 37.10 -0.91
CA ALA A 743 -23.59 37.46 -1.25
C ALA A 743 -24.04 38.84 -0.70
N LYS A 744 -23.21 39.52 0.10
CA LYS A 744 -23.45 40.89 0.61
C LYS A 744 -22.52 41.95 0.01
N LYS A 745 -21.62 41.62 -0.93
CA LYS A 745 -20.61 42.55 -1.47
C LYS A 745 -20.54 42.59 -3.00
N GLU A 746 -21.66 42.40 -3.70
CA GLU A 746 -21.77 42.80 -5.11
C GLU A 746 -22.04 44.32 -5.22
N ALA A 747 -21.00 45.12 -5.04
CA ALA A 747 -20.87 46.43 -5.64
C ALA A 747 -19.38 46.77 -5.81
N ASN A 748 -18.95 46.86 -7.08
CA ASN A 748 -17.70 47.40 -7.62
C ASN A 748 -16.54 46.43 -7.92
N ASN A 749 -16.49 46.09 -9.21
CA ASN A 749 -15.34 45.98 -10.13
C ASN A 749 -14.26 44.87 -10.01
N THR A 750 -13.98 44.37 -11.21
CA THR A 750 -13.18 43.24 -11.73
C THR A 750 -11.66 43.53 -11.85
N PRO A 751 -10.80 42.62 -12.36
CA PRO A 751 -10.07 41.57 -11.63
C PRO A 751 -8.52 41.65 -11.79
N SER A 752 -7.77 40.89 -10.97
CA SER A 752 -6.51 40.27 -11.41
C SER A 752 -5.99 39.28 -10.36
N GLY A 753 -5.52 38.12 -10.83
CA GLY A 753 -4.97 37.06 -9.99
C GLY A 753 -3.44 37.04 -9.94
N ASP A 754 -2.91 36.27 -9.01
CA ASP A 754 -1.78 35.35 -9.19
C ASP A 754 -1.72 34.39 -7.98
N GLY A 755 -1.36 33.14 -8.23
CA GLY A 755 -1.33 32.06 -7.25
C GLY A 755 -0.10 32.16 -6.35
N GLY A 756 -0.30 32.66 -5.13
CA GLY A 756 0.72 32.63 -4.08
C GLY A 756 0.92 31.23 -3.48
N LYS A 757 2.16 30.96 -3.05
CA LYS A 757 2.47 29.84 -2.14
C LYS A 757 1.67 30.00 -0.83
N PRO A 758 1.41 28.91 -0.08
CA PRO A 758 0.69 29.01 1.19
C PRO A 758 1.38 30.00 2.13
N GLU A 759 0.57 30.79 2.82
CA GLU A 759 1.02 31.75 3.81
C GLU A 759 1.70 31.00 4.97
N ILE A 760 2.97 31.32 5.23
CA ILE A 760 3.72 30.79 6.37
C ILE A 760 3.58 31.76 7.56
N VAL A 761 3.59 31.23 8.78
CA VAL A 761 3.61 32.09 9.98
C VAL A 761 5.03 32.62 10.23
N TYR A 762 5.14 33.74 10.94
CA TYR A 762 6.44 34.35 11.25
C TYR A 762 7.41 33.36 11.90
N ASP A 763 6.93 32.48 12.78
CA ASP A 763 7.78 31.47 13.44
C ASP A 763 8.43 30.50 12.46
N ASP A 764 7.79 30.21 11.33
CA ASP A 764 8.39 29.36 10.28
C ASP A 764 9.47 30.12 9.50
N PHE A 765 9.32 31.43 9.31
CA PHE A 765 10.36 32.28 8.74
C PHE A 765 11.51 32.51 9.73
N ALA A 766 11.22 32.75 11.00
CA ALA A 766 12.21 32.96 12.07
C ALA A 766 13.07 31.73 12.34
N LYS A 767 12.58 30.53 12.00
CA LYS A 767 13.37 29.30 12.01
C LYS A 767 14.42 29.24 10.89
N ILE A 768 14.41 30.13 9.90
CA ILE A 768 15.37 30.13 8.79
C ILE A 768 16.54 31.06 9.12
N ASP A 769 17.75 30.51 9.18
CA ASP A 769 18.96 31.32 9.37
C ASP A 769 19.49 31.78 8.02
N LEU A 770 19.23 33.03 7.66
CA LEU A 770 19.72 33.66 6.43
C LEU A 770 20.96 34.50 6.72
N LYS A 771 22.04 34.24 5.99
CA LYS A 771 23.32 34.94 6.12
C LYS A 771 23.79 35.48 4.78
N VAL A 772 24.45 36.63 4.79
CA VAL A 772 25.23 37.11 3.63
C VAL A 772 26.59 36.43 3.64
N GLY A 773 26.90 35.66 2.60
CA GLY A 773 28.19 34.98 2.42
C GLY A 773 28.93 35.46 1.18
N THR A 774 30.26 35.33 1.18
CA THR A 774 31.12 35.70 0.04
C THR A 774 31.63 34.44 -0.65
N ILE A 775 31.45 34.33 -1.98
CA ILE A 775 31.96 33.19 -2.75
C ILE A 775 33.48 33.30 -2.87
N VAL A 776 34.22 32.36 -2.27
CA VAL A 776 35.69 32.35 -2.28
C VAL A 776 36.26 31.43 -3.36
N SER A 777 35.52 30.39 -3.75
CA SER A 777 35.86 29.59 -4.93
C SER A 777 34.61 28.95 -5.55
N ALA A 778 34.72 28.66 -6.85
CA ALA A 778 33.69 27.99 -7.63
C ALA A 778 34.34 27.00 -8.61
N GLU A 779 33.78 25.81 -8.73
CA GLU A 779 34.23 24.79 -9.68
C GLU A 779 33.03 24.03 -10.30
N LYS A 780 33.18 23.57 -11.55
CA LYS A 780 32.16 22.72 -12.19
C LYS A 780 32.18 21.33 -11.55
N VAL A 781 31.01 20.76 -11.29
CA VAL A 781 30.91 19.40 -10.77
C VAL A 781 31.13 18.39 -11.91
N GLU A 782 32.11 17.50 -11.76
CA GLU A 782 32.39 16.45 -12.74
C GLU A 782 31.13 15.62 -13.05
N LYS A 783 30.86 15.41 -14.34
CA LYS A 783 29.68 14.66 -14.84
C LYS A 783 28.32 15.30 -14.49
N ALA A 784 28.27 16.60 -14.22
CA ALA A 784 27.02 17.34 -14.01
C ALA A 784 27.06 18.75 -14.61
N ASP A 785 26.55 18.90 -15.84
CA ASP A 785 26.64 20.13 -16.63
C ASP A 785 25.85 21.33 -16.08
N LYS A 786 24.98 21.10 -15.08
CA LYS A 786 24.12 22.12 -14.47
C LYS A 786 24.60 22.58 -13.09
N LEU A 787 25.63 21.96 -12.50
CA LEU A 787 25.99 22.18 -11.10
C LEU A 787 27.35 22.88 -10.96
N LEU A 788 27.40 23.91 -10.11
CA LEU A 788 28.63 24.46 -9.55
C LEU A 788 28.77 24.05 -8.09
N LYS A 789 29.97 23.68 -7.68
CA LYS A 789 30.37 23.54 -6.29
C LYS A 789 31.05 24.84 -5.87
N LEU A 790 30.55 25.44 -4.80
CA LEU A 790 30.96 26.74 -4.30
C LEU A 790 31.50 26.60 -2.88
N GLN A 791 32.59 27.30 -2.59
CA GLN A 791 33.01 27.57 -1.22
C GLN A 791 32.52 28.98 -0.86
N ILE A 792 31.71 29.07 0.18
CA ILE A 792 31.14 30.34 0.65
C ILE A 792 31.67 30.62 2.05
N ASP A 793 32.36 31.73 2.20
CA ASP A 793 32.76 32.27 3.49
C ASP A 793 31.55 32.94 4.16
N LEU A 794 31.25 32.55 5.40
CA LEU A 794 30.22 33.13 6.25
C LEU A 794 30.82 33.97 7.39
N GLY A 795 32.11 34.31 7.33
CA GLY A 795 32.83 35.15 8.29
C GLY A 795 33.33 34.39 9.53
N PHE A 796 32.62 33.32 9.94
CA PHE A 796 33.01 32.44 11.05
C PHE A 796 33.35 31.01 10.59
N GLU A 797 32.93 30.61 9.39
CA GLU A 797 33.26 29.33 8.77
C GLU A 797 33.11 29.39 7.24
N THR A 798 33.75 28.47 6.53
CA THR A 798 33.57 28.28 5.09
C THR A 798 32.71 27.05 4.84
N ARG A 799 31.67 27.17 4.01
CA ARG A 799 30.77 26.07 3.65
C ARG A 799 30.83 25.69 2.19
N THR A 800 30.70 24.39 1.94
CA THR A 800 30.49 23.84 0.60
C THR A 800 29.00 23.88 0.24
N VAL A 801 28.66 24.58 -0.84
CA VAL A 801 27.29 24.63 -1.38
C VAL A 801 27.30 24.21 -2.85
N VAL A 802 26.42 23.27 -3.22
CA VAL A 802 26.24 22.81 -4.60
C VAL A 802 24.98 23.46 -5.17
N SER A 803 25.12 24.24 -6.24
CA SER A 803 24.03 25.03 -6.81
C SER A 803 23.86 24.82 -8.31
N GLY A 804 22.60 24.84 -8.77
CA GLY A 804 22.17 24.59 -10.16
C GLY A 804 22.44 25.72 -11.16
N ILE A 805 23.49 26.52 -10.94
CA ILE A 805 23.69 27.81 -11.62
C ILE A 805 24.71 27.76 -12.77
N ALA A 806 25.24 26.58 -13.12
CA ALA A 806 26.32 26.45 -14.11
C ALA A 806 25.91 26.84 -15.54
N LEU A 807 24.61 26.88 -15.84
CA LEU A 807 24.07 27.36 -17.12
C LEU A 807 23.93 28.89 -17.17
N HIS A 808 24.01 29.57 -16.02
CA HIS A 808 23.79 31.02 -15.90
C HIS A 808 25.06 31.81 -15.60
N TYR A 809 26.08 31.15 -15.02
CA TYR A 809 27.34 31.79 -14.61
C TYR A 809 28.54 30.89 -14.90
N GLN A 810 29.66 31.49 -15.33
CA GLN A 810 30.95 30.80 -15.29
C GLN A 810 31.57 30.90 -13.88
N PRO A 811 32.34 29.90 -13.43
CA PRO A 811 32.95 29.90 -12.09
C PRO A 811 33.76 31.17 -11.78
N GLU A 812 34.48 31.71 -12.76
CA GLU A 812 35.37 32.86 -12.59
C GLU A 812 34.59 34.16 -12.35
N ASP A 813 33.38 34.26 -12.89
CA ASP A 813 32.54 35.48 -12.85
C ASP A 813 31.81 35.68 -11.51
N ILE A 814 31.89 34.70 -10.60
CA ILE A 814 31.12 34.70 -9.34
C ILE A 814 32.00 34.72 -8.10
N ILE A 815 33.31 34.54 -8.24
CA ILE A 815 34.26 34.68 -7.14
C ILE A 815 34.27 36.13 -6.66
N GLY A 816 34.19 36.33 -5.34
CA GLY A 816 34.13 37.64 -4.70
C GLY A 816 32.73 38.26 -4.62
N LYS A 817 31.70 37.63 -5.19
CA LYS A 817 30.31 38.11 -5.04
C LYS A 817 29.72 37.74 -3.68
N GLN A 818 28.94 38.66 -3.13
CA GLN A 818 28.12 38.41 -1.94
C GLN A 818 26.77 37.82 -2.31
N VAL A 819 26.31 36.83 -1.57
CA VAL A 819 25.07 36.09 -1.83
C VAL A 819 24.34 35.80 -0.51
N VAL A 820 23.01 35.70 -0.55
CA VAL A 820 22.23 35.26 0.61
C VAL A 820 22.16 33.73 0.64
N VAL A 821 22.52 33.14 1.79
CA VAL A 821 22.59 31.70 2.03
C VAL A 821 21.66 31.31 3.17
N VAL A 822 20.91 30.24 3.00
CA VAL A 822 20.22 29.52 4.08
C VAL A 822 21.24 28.64 4.80
N ALA A 823 21.64 29.06 6.01
CA ALA A 823 22.74 28.49 6.79
C ALA A 823 22.32 27.39 7.78
N ASN A 824 21.04 27.13 7.99
CA ASN A 824 20.58 26.07 8.91
C ASN A 824 19.76 24.97 8.22
N LEU A 825 19.98 24.78 6.92
CA LEU A 825 19.41 23.67 6.16
C LEU A 825 20.21 22.37 6.42
N ALA A 826 19.51 21.25 6.58
CA ALA A 826 20.15 19.95 6.71
C ALA A 826 21.01 19.61 5.47
N PRO A 827 22.21 19.01 5.64
CA PRO A 827 23.08 18.69 4.50
C PRO A 827 22.41 17.73 3.50
N ARG A 828 22.64 17.96 2.21
CA ARG A 828 22.10 17.11 1.13
C ARG A 828 23.20 16.67 0.18
N LYS A 829 23.30 15.36 -0.09
CA LYS A 829 24.22 14.82 -1.10
C LYS A 829 23.69 15.06 -2.52
N MET A 830 24.50 15.70 -3.36
CA MET A 830 24.24 15.96 -4.76
C MET A 830 25.42 15.47 -5.59
N ARG A 831 25.22 14.44 -6.43
CA ARG A 831 26.27 13.84 -7.28
C ARG A 831 27.55 13.46 -6.52
N GLY A 832 27.39 12.96 -5.28
CA GLY A 832 28.51 12.53 -4.42
C GLY A 832 29.16 13.63 -3.59
N ILE A 833 28.75 14.90 -3.76
CA ILE A 833 29.22 16.05 -3.00
C ILE A 833 28.16 16.45 -1.97
N GLU A 834 28.56 16.72 -0.74
CA GLU A 834 27.66 17.16 0.32
C GLU A 834 27.47 18.68 0.28
N SER A 835 26.24 19.14 0.07
CA SER A 835 25.86 20.55 0.10
C SER A 835 25.34 20.93 1.48
N ASN A 836 25.98 21.91 2.12
CA ASN A 836 25.75 22.33 3.50
C ASN A 836 25.05 23.70 3.59
N GLY A 837 24.21 24.00 2.60
CA GLY A 837 23.45 25.24 2.52
C GLY A 837 22.76 25.39 1.16
N MET A 838 22.01 26.48 1.01
CA MET A 838 21.33 26.85 -0.23
C MET A 838 21.48 28.35 -0.49
N ILE A 839 21.84 28.74 -1.71
CA ILE A 839 21.88 30.15 -2.13
C ILE A 839 20.49 30.56 -2.62
N LEU A 840 20.05 31.76 -2.24
CA LEU A 840 18.83 32.36 -2.76
C LEU A 840 19.09 33.07 -4.10
N MET A 841 18.25 32.77 -5.09
CA MET A 841 18.31 33.32 -6.44
C MET A 841 16.93 33.87 -6.83
N ALA A 842 16.92 34.98 -7.56
CA ALA A 842 15.72 35.49 -8.23
C ALA A 842 15.72 35.01 -9.68
N GLU A 843 14.57 34.58 -10.20
CA GLU A 843 14.39 34.20 -11.60
C GLU A 843 13.63 35.32 -12.34
N ASP A 844 14.17 35.80 -13.45
CA ASP A 844 13.47 36.78 -14.27
C ASP A 844 12.50 36.10 -15.26
N LYS A 845 11.70 36.91 -15.99
CA LYS A 845 10.72 36.40 -16.96
C LYS A 845 11.32 35.59 -18.11
N SER A 846 12.65 35.63 -18.30
CA SER A 846 13.36 34.84 -19.31
C SER A 846 13.91 33.51 -18.77
N GLY A 847 13.68 33.22 -17.48
CA GLY A 847 14.23 32.05 -16.80
C GLY A 847 15.69 32.19 -16.39
N LYS A 848 16.24 33.42 -16.43
CA LYS A 848 17.62 33.68 -16.00
C LYS A 848 17.67 33.90 -14.49
N LEU A 849 18.59 33.20 -13.84
CA LEU A 849 18.83 33.32 -12.40
C LEU A 849 19.77 34.50 -12.08
N HIS A 850 19.41 35.27 -11.06
CA HIS A 850 20.16 36.41 -10.52
C HIS A 850 20.42 36.19 -9.03
N PHE A 851 21.62 36.51 -8.55
CA PHE A 851 21.92 36.42 -7.12
C PHE A 851 21.06 37.40 -6.32
N VAL A 852 20.51 36.93 -5.20
CA VAL A 852 20.01 37.82 -4.16
C VAL A 852 21.21 38.24 -3.30
N SER A 853 21.52 39.53 -3.32
CA SER A 853 22.70 40.12 -2.65
C SER A 853 22.34 41.47 -2.04
N PRO A 854 23.08 41.95 -1.02
CA PRO A 854 22.93 43.31 -0.53
C PRO A 854 23.26 44.33 -1.63
N GLY A 855 22.61 45.49 -1.60
CA GLY A 855 22.82 46.56 -2.60
C GLY A 855 24.18 47.26 -2.51
N THR A 856 24.89 47.07 -1.38
CA THR A 856 26.26 47.49 -1.14
C THR A 856 27.02 46.34 -0.49
N ILE A 857 28.36 46.33 -0.60
CA ILE A 857 29.16 45.33 0.13
C ILE A 857 29.00 45.57 1.63
N ILE A 858 28.69 44.51 2.37
CA ILE A 858 28.59 44.52 3.85
C ILE A 858 29.53 43.45 4.44
N ASP A 859 29.60 43.35 5.77
CA ASP A 859 30.42 42.34 6.43
C ASP A 859 29.90 40.91 6.13
N THR A 860 30.81 40.03 5.71
CA THR A 860 30.50 38.60 5.52
C THR A 860 30.02 37.98 6.83
N GLY A 861 28.94 37.19 6.78
CA GLY A 861 28.29 36.58 7.95
C GLY A 861 27.16 37.41 8.56
N SER A 862 26.87 38.60 8.02
CA SER A 862 25.77 39.43 8.48
C SER A 862 24.41 38.70 8.38
N PRO A 863 23.57 38.72 9.43
CA PRO A 863 22.23 38.14 9.38
C PRO A 863 21.32 38.94 8.42
N VAL A 864 20.43 38.23 7.73
CA VAL A 864 19.36 38.81 6.93
C VAL A 864 18.06 38.61 7.71
N SER A 865 17.42 39.73 8.09
CA SER A 865 16.23 39.78 8.94
C SER A 865 14.97 40.21 8.20
#